data_AF-A0A1X7TMB8-F1
#
_entry.id   AF-A0A1X7TMB8-F1
#
_cell.length_a   1.000
_cell.length_b   1.000
_cell.length_c   1.000
_cell.angle_alpha   90.00
_cell.angle_beta   90.00
_cell.angle_gamma   90.00
#
_symmetry.space_group_name_H-M   'P 1'
#
loop_
_entity.id
_entity.type
_entity.pdbx_description
1 polymer ?
#
loop_
_entity_poly.entity_id
_entity_poly.type
_entity_poly.pdbx_seq_one_letter_code
_entity_poly.pdbx_strand_id
1 'polypeptide(L)'
;MTTELSSPDLLKLEEQLTCLICLEHFTNPKILPCHHSFCEHCLEGLSRVKKNGTYYISCPTCRRSIELPKGGAGAFPVAFTLNNLKELYSQMKEAADSITREATCSDHGKPLEFFCDTCATVICSHCPLRSHKHHEYDLIADSYTKHCQKLRECIEGKKEALKKVLSALAKREDEIREREKEVLEKIHEMVEEMMNVLCQSERKLTEHAKRVTDAKVKVLSEQMKSAEMSLSLLEDFEGYVEQSLKTDSPQQVLRSKKQMMEHTSEVTAGINVKELHPKEKADFVLSKDIKSLHHIGDIVTYSSTALQQCRVKKIDHITHAGKAVSFSLSMEAPDSSLLSVPLSSLRCSLVPVGKGDQSIHTTVTTTSTDPGVYRIQCNLSTRGTHTVKVQVYDVHLEDTSLVIPFNPYLYSITQVCTVAELNGPYGVSVSGNRVIITECNGHCVTILDREGRKVKSLGGEGGRSNVKFIYPRGVAITPDKFILVSDNHRIQKISMDGYLIASVGKYGSEPLQFKYPSGIVISPITGQAYIAEYDNHRIQVLNPDLTFSHFFGSKGSANGQFQSPCGIAIDSQGLVYVADTFNHRIQKFSSDRKFVGQFGTYGSGPGQLNKPLDIAIDTAATGLVYVSEWGNNRISVFTSDGVFVSRFGRGGSNIDQFYGLTFDKDGFLYVCNFNNSRLIVY
;
A
#
# COMPACT_ATOMS: atom_id res chain seq x y z
N MET A 1 29.77 -8.65 -72.37
CA MET A 1 28.34 -8.42 -72.62
C MET A 1 27.76 -7.77 -71.39
N THR A 2 27.28 -6.56 -71.57
CA THR A 2 26.74 -5.62 -70.60
C THR A 2 25.67 -6.28 -69.72
N THR A 3 25.97 -6.45 -68.43
CA THR A 3 24.93 -6.68 -67.42
C THR A 3 24.14 -5.39 -67.28
N GLU A 4 23.11 -5.23 -68.11
CA GLU A 4 22.02 -4.31 -67.84
C GLU A 4 21.57 -4.56 -66.39
N LEU A 5 21.63 -3.54 -65.53
CA LEU A 5 20.84 -3.55 -64.30
C LEU A 5 19.43 -3.87 -64.74
N SER A 6 18.91 -5.00 -64.26
CA SER A 6 17.60 -5.51 -64.62
C SER A 6 16.56 -4.41 -64.51
N SER A 7 16.12 -3.93 -65.68
CA SER A 7 15.08 -2.94 -65.92
C SER A 7 13.74 -3.13 -65.17
N PRO A 8 13.31 -4.33 -64.70
CA PRO A 8 11.99 -4.47 -64.08
C PRO A 8 11.81 -3.79 -62.71
N ASP A 9 12.86 -3.67 -61.89
CA ASP A 9 12.73 -3.13 -60.53
C ASP A 9 12.76 -1.59 -60.50
N LEU A 10 13.50 -0.96 -61.42
CA LEU A 10 13.45 0.49 -61.66
C LEU A 10 12.12 0.91 -62.29
N LEU A 11 11.58 0.12 -63.23
CA LEU A 11 10.25 0.35 -63.82
C LEU A 11 9.12 0.26 -62.77
N LYS A 12 9.18 -0.72 -61.86
CA LYS A 12 8.22 -0.83 -60.75
C LYS A 12 8.30 0.34 -59.77
N LEU A 13 9.50 0.87 -59.51
CA LEU A 13 9.67 2.05 -58.67
C LEU A 13 9.17 3.32 -59.37
N GLU A 14 9.38 3.44 -60.68
CA GLU A 14 8.92 4.55 -61.51
C GLU A 14 7.37 4.58 -61.61
N GLU A 15 6.73 3.42 -61.78
CA GLU A 15 5.27 3.28 -61.66
C GLU A 15 4.73 3.71 -60.28
N GLN A 16 5.48 3.48 -59.20
CA GLN A 16 5.09 3.89 -57.84
C GLN A 16 5.28 5.39 -57.58
N LEU A 17 6.06 6.09 -58.41
CA LEU A 17 6.38 7.51 -58.27
C LEU A 17 5.63 8.42 -59.25
N THR A 18 4.79 7.84 -60.10
CA THR A 18 3.97 8.52 -61.09
C THR A 18 2.54 8.71 -60.59
N CYS A 19 1.98 9.88 -60.87
CA CYS A 19 0.61 10.21 -60.53
C CYS A 19 -0.34 9.61 -61.58
N LEU A 20 -1.32 8.84 -61.15
CA LEU A 20 -2.28 8.20 -62.07
C LEU A 20 -3.18 9.18 -62.85
N ILE A 21 -3.19 10.47 -62.50
CA ILE A 21 -3.99 11.49 -63.21
C ILE A 21 -3.17 12.13 -64.34
N CYS A 22 -2.02 12.73 -64.03
CA CYS A 22 -1.20 13.40 -65.03
C CYS A 22 -0.20 12.46 -65.71
N LEU A 23 -0.03 11.23 -65.20
CA LEU A 23 0.94 10.22 -65.62
C LEU A 23 2.41 10.67 -65.51
N GLU A 24 2.64 11.83 -64.89
CA GLU A 24 3.95 12.38 -64.58
C GLU A 24 4.34 12.08 -63.13
N HIS A 25 5.63 12.24 -62.83
CA HIS A 25 6.13 12.14 -61.47
C HIS A 25 5.39 13.11 -60.52
N PHE A 26 4.99 12.64 -59.33
CA PHE A 26 4.25 13.46 -58.34
C PHE A 26 4.81 14.87 -58.05
N THR A 27 4.02 15.91 -58.20
CA THR A 27 4.38 17.28 -57.79
C THR A 27 3.50 17.69 -56.61
N ASN A 28 4.14 17.93 -55.46
CA ASN A 28 3.52 18.12 -54.16
C ASN A 28 2.41 17.09 -53.86
N PRO A 29 2.74 15.78 -53.71
CA PRO A 29 1.75 14.73 -53.57
C PRO A 29 0.95 14.87 -52.26
N LYS A 30 -0.37 14.79 -52.37
CA LYS A 30 -1.30 14.78 -51.25
C LYS A 30 -1.88 13.39 -51.05
N ILE A 31 -1.97 12.95 -49.80
CA ILE A 31 -2.58 11.65 -49.45
C ILE A 31 -4.04 11.84 -49.05
N LEU A 32 -4.92 11.11 -49.71
CA LEU A 32 -6.33 11.07 -49.37
C LEU A 32 -6.58 10.13 -48.16
N PRO A 33 -7.71 10.25 -47.44
CA PRO A 33 -8.06 9.33 -46.35
C PRO A 33 -8.18 7.87 -46.77
N CYS A 34 -8.33 7.58 -48.06
CA CYS A 34 -8.27 6.23 -48.61
C CYS A 34 -6.84 5.75 -48.92
N HIS A 35 -5.82 6.46 -48.45
CA HIS A 35 -4.38 6.21 -48.63
C HIS A 35 -3.84 6.25 -50.07
N HIS A 36 -4.65 6.66 -51.05
CA HIS A 36 -4.19 6.93 -52.41
C HIS A 36 -3.61 8.35 -52.50
N SER A 37 -2.53 8.51 -53.27
CA SER A 37 -1.82 9.79 -53.40
C SER A 37 -1.89 10.33 -54.82
N PHE A 38 -2.02 11.64 -54.94
CA PHE A 38 -2.14 12.37 -56.21
C PHE A 38 -1.44 13.72 -56.11
N CYS A 39 -1.01 14.31 -57.23
CA CYS A 39 -0.49 15.68 -57.22
C CYS A 39 -1.58 16.65 -56.73
N GLU A 40 -1.20 17.67 -55.96
CA GLU A 40 -2.14 18.69 -55.47
C GLU A 40 -2.95 19.30 -56.61
N HIS A 41 -2.29 19.80 -57.65
CA HIS A 41 -2.94 20.40 -58.82
C HIS A 41 -3.87 19.43 -59.57
N CYS A 42 -3.56 18.12 -59.56
CA CYS A 42 -4.41 17.10 -60.16
C CYS A 42 -5.70 16.89 -59.36
N LEU A 43 -5.62 16.92 -58.02
CA LEU A 43 -6.81 16.85 -57.16
C LEU A 43 -7.66 18.11 -57.27
N GLU A 44 -7.05 19.28 -57.49
CA GLU A 44 -7.77 20.53 -57.67
C GLU A 44 -8.61 20.55 -58.95
N GLY A 45 -8.14 19.89 -60.01
CA GLY A 45 -8.82 19.75 -61.29
C GLY A 45 -9.94 18.71 -61.33
N LEU A 46 -10.16 17.93 -60.27
CA LEU A 46 -11.25 16.95 -60.22
C LEU A 46 -12.62 17.60 -60.02
N SER A 47 -13.64 17.07 -60.70
CA SER A 47 -15.03 17.50 -60.58
C SER A 47 -15.53 17.37 -59.13
N ARG A 48 -16.02 18.48 -58.57
CA ARG A 48 -16.51 18.57 -57.18
C ARG A 48 -18.03 18.43 -57.15
N VAL A 49 -18.53 17.57 -56.27
CA VAL A 49 -19.97 17.41 -56.04
C VAL A 49 -20.34 18.10 -54.72
N LYS A 50 -21.26 19.06 -54.76
CA LYS A 50 -21.77 19.72 -53.55
C LYS A 50 -22.95 18.93 -52.99
N LYS A 51 -22.83 18.46 -51.75
CA LYS A 51 -23.93 17.85 -50.99
C LYS A 51 -24.00 18.50 -49.62
N ASN A 52 -25.19 18.94 -49.20
CA ASN A 52 -25.43 19.53 -47.88
C ASN A 52 -24.43 20.63 -47.46
N GLY A 53 -24.04 21.49 -48.39
CA GLY A 53 -23.14 22.63 -48.13
C GLY A 53 -21.64 22.30 -48.16
N THR A 54 -21.25 21.02 -48.17
CA THR A 54 -19.85 20.57 -48.26
C THR A 54 -19.53 20.04 -49.66
N TYR A 55 -18.27 20.22 -50.08
CA TYR A 55 -17.79 19.75 -51.38
C TYR A 55 -17.13 18.38 -51.23
N TYR A 56 -17.35 17.49 -52.18
CA TYR A 56 -16.74 16.16 -52.21
C TYR A 56 -16.01 15.95 -53.54
N ILE A 57 -14.89 15.22 -53.47
CA ILE A 57 -14.17 14.68 -54.63
C ILE A 57 -14.26 13.16 -54.61
N SER A 58 -14.26 12.52 -55.78
CA SER A 58 -14.16 11.07 -55.88
C SER A 58 -12.71 10.67 -56.12
N CYS A 59 -12.19 9.73 -55.33
CA CYS A 59 -10.85 9.19 -55.56
C CYS A 59 -10.79 8.50 -56.94
N PRO A 60 -9.87 8.87 -57.84
CA PRO A 60 -9.74 8.24 -59.15
C PRO A 60 -9.47 6.73 -59.10
N THR A 61 -8.74 6.26 -58.07
CA THR A 61 -8.35 4.85 -57.97
C THR A 61 -9.46 3.98 -57.38
N CYS A 62 -10.00 4.35 -56.21
CA CYS A 62 -10.97 3.51 -55.50
C CYS A 62 -12.42 4.02 -55.57
N ARG A 63 -12.68 5.15 -56.25
CA ARG A 63 -13.99 5.80 -56.42
C ARG A 63 -14.70 6.18 -55.12
N ARG A 64 -13.99 6.14 -53.98
CA ARG A 64 -14.52 6.55 -52.68
C ARG A 64 -14.74 8.06 -52.68
N SER A 65 -15.92 8.50 -52.24
CA SER A 65 -16.25 9.91 -52.09
C SER A 65 -15.59 10.46 -50.82
N ILE A 66 -14.84 11.55 -50.96
CA ILE A 66 -14.01 12.15 -49.93
C ILE A 66 -14.39 13.61 -49.79
N GLU A 67 -14.62 14.03 -48.54
CA GLU A 67 -14.93 15.42 -48.22
C GLU A 67 -13.71 16.31 -48.43
N LEU A 68 -13.90 17.44 -49.12
CA LEU A 68 -12.87 18.46 -49.31
C LEU A 68 -12.71 19.28 -48.02
N PRO A 69 -11.49 19.38 -47.47
CA PRO A 69 -11.21 20.28 -46.35
C PRO A 69 -11.48 21.74 -46.72
N LYS A 70 -11.66 22.59 -45.70
CA LYS A 70 -11.96 24.03 -45.88
C LYS A 70 -10.90 24.80 -46.69
N GLY A 71 -9.65 24.33 -46.70
CA GLY A 71 -8.54 24.88 -47.50
C GLY A 71 -8.38 24.29 -48.90
N GLY A 72 -9.37 23.53 -49.40
CA GLY A 72 -9.29 22.86 -50.71
C GLY A 72 -8.42 21.60 -50.69
N ALA A 73 -8.04 21.11 -51.88
CA ALA A 73 -7.23 19.89 -51.99
C ALA A 73 -5.81 20.05 -51.43
N GLY A 74 -5.28 21.27 -51.40
CA GLY A 74 -3.97 21.57 -50.80
C GLY A 74 -3.90 21.32 -49.29
N ALA A 75 -5.04 21.31 -48.59
CA ALA A 75 -5.10 21.06 -47.15
C ALA A 75 -5.04 19.57 -46.76
N PHE A 76 -5.02 18.64 -47.74
CA PHE A 76 -4.70 17.25 -47.44
C PHE A 76 -3.23 17.10 -46.99
N PRO A 77 -2.90 16.10 -46.15
CA PRO A 77 -1.53 15.88 -45.73
C PRO A 77 -0.61 15.58 -46.93
N VAL A 78 0.63 16.06 -46.87
CA VAL A 78 1.65 15.76 -47.88
C VAL A 78 2.12 14.31 -47.70
N ALA A 79 2.21 13.55 -48.77
CA ALA A 79 2.71 12.18 -48.76
C ALA A 79 4.24 12.16 -48.67
N PHE A 80 4.78 12.44 -47.48
CA PHE A 80 6.23 12.54 -47.23
C PHE A 80 7.02 11.31 -47.66
N THR A 81 6.42 10.12 -47.55
CA THR A 81 7.03 8.85 -47.99
C THR A 81 7.34 8.83 -49.49
N LEU A 82 6.48 9.43 -50.33
CA LEU A 82 6.71 9.52 -51.77
C LEU A 82 7.80 10.53 -52.12
N ASN A 83 7.93 11.62 -51.36
CA ASN A 83 9.01 12.58 -51.56
C ASN A 83 10.38 11.96 -51.22
N ASN A 84 10.47 11.23 -50.11
CA ASN A 84 11.69 10.51 -49.74
C ASN A 84 12.06 9.42 -50.77
N LEU A 85 11.07 8.69 -51.29
CA LEU A 85 11.28 7.69 -52.34
C LEU A 85 11.75 8.32 -53.66
N LYS A 86 11.31 9.54 -53.99
CA LYS A 86 11.80 10.28 -55.15
C LYS A 86 13.23 10.70 -55.03
N GLU A 87 13.62 11.19 -53.86
CA GLU A 87 15.00 11.58 -53.58
C GLU A 87 15.92 10.36 -53.71
N LEU A 88 15.49 9.19 -53.20
CA LEU A 88 16.18 7.92 -53.41
C LEU A 88 16.23 7.49 -54.88
N TYR A 89 15.12 7.59 -55.63
CA TYR A 89 15.11 7.26 -57.07
C TYR A 89 16.01 8.18 -57.89
N SER A 90 16.03 9.50 -57.60
CA SER A 90 16.94 10.45 -58.23
C SER A 90 18.40 10.11 -57.93
N GLN A 91 18.74 9.76 -56.68
CA GLN A 91 20.09 9.30 -56.32
C GLN A 91 20.46 7.98 -57.01
N MET A 92 19.53 7.03 -57.13
CA MET A 92 19.75 5.77 -57.83
C MET A 92 19.90 5.97 -59.35
N LYS A 93 19.18 6.93 -59.94
CA LYS A 93 19.26 7.31 -61.35
C LYS A 93 20.55 8.07 -61.66
N GLU A 94 20.95 9.01 -60.81
CA GLU A 94 22.26 9.70 -60.89
C GLU A 94 23.43 8.70 -60.74
N ALA A 95 23.30 7.72 -59.85
CA ALA A 95 24.28 6.64 -59.72
C ALA A 95 24.31 5.72 -60.96
N ALA A 96 23.16 5.45 -61.59
CA ALA A 96 23.08 4.67 -62.83
C ALA A 96 23.64 5.42 -64.05
N ASP A 97 23.41 6.73 -64.16
CA ASP A 97 23.90 7.58 -65.24
C ASP A 97 25.42 7.87 -65.10
N SER A 98 25.97 7.87 -63.88
CA SER A 98 27.40 8.01 -63.61
C SER A 98 28.25 6.77 -63.96
N ILE A 99 27.65 5.60 -64.23
CA ILE A 99 28.35 4.33 -64.49
C ILE A 99 28.89 4.22 -65.93
N THR A 100 28.65 5.21 -66.80
CA THR A 100 29.14 5.20 -68.20
C THR A 100 30.49 5.88 -68.43
N ARG A 101 31.24 6.28 -67.38
CA ARG A 101 32.64 6.74 -67.49
C ARG A 101 33.57 5.76 -66.78
N GLU A 102 34.44 5.08 -67.54
CA GLU A 102 35.49 4.22 -66.97
C GLU A 102 36.34 5.02 -65.97
N ALA A 103 36.23 4.69 -64.69
CA ALA A 103 36.97 5.37 -63.63
C ALA A 103 38.46 5.06 -63.77
N THR A 104 39.27 6.12 -63.89
CA THR A 104 40.73 6.01 -63.99
C THR A 104 41.38 6.39 -62.66
N CYS A 105 42.45 5.68 -62.31
CA CYS A 105 43.21 5.91 -61.10
C CYS A 105 43.85 7.30 -61.11
N SER A 106 43.59 8.09 -60.07
CA SER A 106 44.09 9.47 -59.94
C SER A 106 45.61 9.56 -59.99
N ASP A 107 46.33 8.54 -59.50
CA ASP A 107 47.79 8.54 -59.44
C ASP A 107 48.48 8.03 -60.71
N HIS A 108 47.80 7.15 -61.47
CA HIS A 108 48.42 6.40 -62.57
C HIS A 108 47.71 6.60 -63.93
N GLY A 109 46.55 7.25 -63.97
CA GLY A 109 45.75 7.48 -65.18
C GLY A 109 45.26 6.20 -65.86
N LYS A 110 45.34 5.04 -65.20
CA LYS A 110 44.95 3.71 -65.72
C LYS A 110 43.57 3.31 -65.20
N PRO A 111 42.79 2.50 -65.95
CA PRO A 111 41.49 2.03 -65.50
C PRO A 111 41.60 1.29 -64.15
N LEU A 112 40.60 1.51 -63.28
CA LEU A 112 40.47 0.83 -62.01
C LEU A 112 39.89 -0.56 -62.26
N GLU A 113 40.66 -1.60 -61.98
CA GLU A 113 40.34 -3.00 -62.32
C GLU A 113 40.27 -3.91 -61.08
N PHE A 114 40.91 -3.52 -59.98
CA PHE A 114 41.02 -4.32 -58.76
C PHE A 114 40.40 -3.60 -57.56
N PHE A 115 39.87 -4.36 -56.61
CA PHE A 115 39.42 -3.84 -55.31
C PHE A 115 40.38 -4.33 -54.23
N CYS A 116 40.97 -3.40 -53.49
CA CYS A 116 41.84 -3.74 -52.36
C CYS A 116 41.00 -3.94 -51.10
N ASP A 117 40.86 -5.17 -50.65
CA ASP A 117 40.09 -5.54 -49.45
C ASP A 117 40.68 -4.92 -48.18
N THR A 118 42.01 -4.79 -48.10
CA THR A 118 42.69 -4.20 -46.93
C THR A 118 42.41 -2.69 -46.77
N CYS A 119 42.28 -1.96 -47.87
CA CYS A 119 42.03 -0.51 -47.85
C CYS A 119 40.57 -0.14 -48.10
N ALA A 120 39.75 -1.09 -48.53
CA ALA A 120 38.39 -0.88 -49.02
C ALA A 120 38.28 0.14 -50.17
N THR A 121 39.25 0.13 -51.10
CA THR A 121 39.31 1.08 -52.23
C THR A 121 39.53 0.37 -53.57
N VAL A 122 38.96 0.91 -54.64
CA VAL A 122 39.26 0.47 -56.01
C VAL A 122 40.63 1.01 -56.47
N ILE A 123 41.41 0.17 -57.13
CA ILE A 123 42.79 0.45 -57.53
C ILE A 123 43.04 -0.03 -58.97
N CYS A 124 44.03 0.55 -59.66
CA CYS A 124 44.44 0.09 -60.98
C CYS A 124 45.52 -1.01 -60.87
N SER A 125 45.86 -1.62 -62.01
CA SER A 125 46.89 -2.67 -62.11
C SER A 125 48.29 -2.27 -61.60
N HIS A 126 48.59 -0.98 -61.47
CA HIS A 126 49.91 -0.49 -61.02
C HIS A 126 49.97 -0.15 -59.53
N CYS A 127 48.82 0.07 -58.88
CA CYS A 127 48.77 0.39 -57.44
C CYS A 127 49.32 -0.74 -56.53
N PRO A 128 49.07 -2.04 -56.80
CA PRO A 128 49.69 -3.12 -56.04
C PRO A 128 51.22 -3.09 -56.10
N LEU A 129 51.82 -2.64 -57.20
CA LEU A 129 53.28 -2.65 -57.34
C LEU A 129 53.98 -1.56 -56.51
N ARG A 130 53.24 -0.55 -56.05
CA ARG A 130 53.78 0.59 -55.29
C ARG A 130 53.16 0.70 -53.91
N SER A 131 51.96 1.26 -53.83
CA SER A 131 51.33 1.67 -52.58
C SER A 131 50.57 0.54 -51.88
N HIS A 132 50.22 -0.54 -52.60
CA HIS A 132 49.43 -1.68 -52.09
C HIS A 132 50.19 -3.02 -52.20
N LYS A 133 51.53 -3.01 -52.04
CA LYS A 133 52.42 -4.17 -52.30
C LYS A 133 52.18 -5.40 -51.44
N HIS A 134 51.56 -5.23 -50.28
CA HIS A 134 51.26 -6.32 -49.35
C HIS A 134 49.78 -6.34 -48.95
N HIS A 135 48.92 -5.65 -49.69
CA HIS A 135 47.49 -5.66 -49.43
C HIS A 135 46.82 -6.77 -50.20
N GLU A 136 45.78 -7.34 -49.61
CA GLU A 136 44.91 -8.30 -50.28
C GLU A 136 43.98 -7.52 -51.23
N TYR A 137 43.89 -8.00 -52.48
CA TYR A 137 43.05 -7.40 -53.50
C TYR A 137 42.52 -8.49 -54.44
N ASP A 138 41.33 -8.25 -54.98
CA ASP A 138 40.67 -9.14 -55.92
C ASP A 138 40.16 -8.33 -57.14
N LEU A 139 39.72 -9.00 -58.21
CA LEU A 139 39.06 -8.31 -59.31
C LEU A 139 37.79 -7.61 -58.80
N ILE A 140 37.52 -6.39 -59.28
CA ILE A 140 36.33 -5.63 -58.85
C ILE A 140 35.06 -6.45 -59.08
N ALA A 141 34.97 -7.18 -60.19
CA ALA A 141 33.82 -8.04 -60.51
C ALA A 141 33.60 -9.14 -59.45
N ASP A 142 34.67 -9.76 -58.97
CA ASP A 142 34.60 -10.86 -57.99
C ASP A 142 34.28 -10.33 -56.59
N SER A 143 34.94 -9.23 -56.17
CA SER A 143 34.64 -8.58 -54.89
C SER A 143 33.23 -7.99 -54.86
N TYR A 144 32.77 -7.38 -55.96
CA TYR A 144 31.39 -6.90 -56.12
C TYR A 144 30.37 -8.04 -55.98
N THR A 145 30.60 -9.17 -56.66
CA THR A 145 29.69 -10.32 -56.60
C THR A 145 29.63 -10.90 -55.18
N LYS A 146 30.78 -11.07 -54.51
CA LYS A 146 30.86 -11.51 -53.11
C LYS A 146 30.13 -10.55 -52.16
N HIS A 147 30.29 -9.24 -52.35
CA HIS A 147 29.62 -8.22 -51.53
C HIS A 147 28.10 -8.21 -51.74
N CYS A 148 27.65 -8.25 -53.00
CA CYS A 148 26.22 -8.34 -53.35
C CYS A 148 25.58 -9.60 -52.76
N GLN A 149 26.27 -10.74 -52.80
CA GLN A 149 25.77 -11.97 -52.21
C GLN A 149 25.59 -11.86 -50.68
N LYS A 150 26.60 -11.34 -49.97
CA LYS A 150 26.50 -11.10 -48.51
C LYS A 150 25.35 -10.17 -48.14
N LEU A 151 25.14 -9.09 -48.91
CA LEU A 151 24.02 -8.17 -48.69
C LEU A 151 22.67 -8.88 -48.89
N ARG A 152 22.52 -9.68 -49.95
CA ARG A 152 21.30 -10.46 -50.20
C ARG A 152 21.01 -11.45 -49.08
N GLU A 153 22.02 -12.17 -48.60
CA GLU A 153 21.89 -13.11 -47.48
C GLU A 153 21.45 -12.41 -46.19
N CYS A 154 22.01 -11.23 -45.90
CA CYS A 154 21.63 -10.40 -44.75
C CYS A 154 20.15 -9.94 -44.84
N ILE A 155 19.73 -9.46 -46.00
CA ILE A 155 18.36 -9.01 -46.25
C ILE A 155 17.37 -10.18 -46.16
N GLU A 156 17.66 -11.32 -46.79
CA GLU A 156 16.76 -12.48 -46.77
C GLU A 156 16.65 -13.06 -45.35
N GLY A 157 17.74 -13.06 -44.57
CA GLY A 157 17.71 -13.43 -43.15
C GLY A 157 16.77 -12.54 -42.32
N LYS A 158 16.81 -11.22 -42.54
CA LYS A 158 15.88 -10.28 -41.87
C LYS A 158 14.44 -10.43 -42.33
N LYS A 159 14.21 -10.66 -43.62
CA LYS A 159 12.89 -10.91 -44.20
C LYS A 159 12.25 -12.17 -43.63
N GLU A 160 13.02 -13.24 -43.49
CA GLU A 160 12.54 -14.49 -42.90
C GLU A 160 12.25 -14.34 -41.40
N ALA A 161 13.08 -13.58 -40.68
CA ALA A 161 12.80 -13.23 -39.28
C ALA A 161 11.49 -12.44 -39.14
N LEU A 162 11.25 -11.45 -40.01
CA LEU A 162 10.01 -10.67 -40.00
C LEU A 162 8.77 -11.50 -40.33
N LYS A 163 8.85 -12.45 -41.27
CA LYS A 163 7.74 -13.39 -41.54
C LYS A 163 7.38 -14.23 -40.31
N LYS A 164 8.38 -14.71 -39.56
CA LYS A 164 8.15 -15.44 -38.30
C LYS A 164 7.50 -14.57 -37.23
N VAL A 165 7.87 -13.29 -37.15
CA VAL A 165 7.21 -12.33 -36.25
C VAL A 165 5.77 -12.10 -36.68
N LEU A 166 5.51 -11.92 -37.97
CA LEU A 166 4.14 -11.73 -38.49
C LEU A 166 3.24 -12.94 -38.20
N SER A 167 3.73 -14.17 -38.38
CA SER A 167 2.94 -15.36 -38.04
C SER A 167 2.68 -15.50 -36.54
N ALA A 168 3.66 -15.13 -35.70
CA ALA A 168 3.48 -15.09 -34.25
C ALA A 168 2.47 -14.01 -33.81
N LEU A 169 2.48 -12.85 -34.46
CA LEU A 169 1.51 -11.77 -34.22
C LEU A 169 0.10 -12.18 -34.64
N ALA A 170 -0.07 -12.78 -35.81
CA ALA A 170 -1.37 -13.30 -36.26
C ALA A 170 -1.95 -14.33 -35.28
N LYS A 171 -1.11 -15.27 -34.82
CA LYS A 171 -1.52 -16.25 -33.79
C LYS A 171 -1.95 -15.57 -32.49
N ARG A 172 -1.23 -14.51 -32.05
CA ARG A 172 -1.62 -13.75 -30.85
C ARG A 172 -2.93 -12.98 -31.04
N GLU A 173 -3.18 -12.47 -32.24
CA GLU A 173 -4.43 -11.81 -32.59
C GLU A 173 -5.62 -12.77 -32.48
N ASP A 174 -5.47 -13.99 -33.01
CA ASP A 174 -6.48 -15.06 -32.87
C ASP A 174 -6.74 -15.43 -31.40
N GLU A 175 -5.67 -15.61 -30.61
CA GLU A 175 -5.80 -15.91 -29.17
C GLU A 175 -6.52 -14.81 -28.39
N ILE A 176 -6.34 -13.53 -28.78
CA ILE A 176 -7.04 -12.40 -28.15
C ILE A 176 -8.53 -12.43 -28.50
N ARG A 177 -8.88 -12.69 -29.77
CA ARG A 177 -10.28 -12.80 -30.20
C ARG A 177 -11.03 -13.93 -29.49
N GLU A 178 -10.40 -15.10 -29.33
CA GLU A 178 -11.01 -16.22 -28.62
C GLU A 178 -11.23 -15.88 -27.13
N ARG A 179 -10.27 -15.19 -26.48
CA ARG A 179 -10.48 -14.71 -25.11
C ARG A 179 -11.58 -13.66 -24.99
N GLU A 180 -11.71 -12.76 -25.96
CA GLU A 180 -12.81 -11.79 -25.98
C GLU A 180 -14.16 -12.51 -25.95
N LYS A 181 -14.31 -13.55 -26.77
CA LYS A 181 -15.53 -14.37 -26.80
C LYS A 181 -15.77 -15.08 -25.46
N GLU A 182 -14.76 -15.71 -24.86
CA GLU A 182 -14.86 -16.37 -23.55
C GLU A 182 -15.28 -15.38 -22.45
N VAL A 183 -14.73 -14.16 -22.46
CA VAL A 183 -15.08 -13.11 -21.49
C VAL A 183 -16.52 -12.64 -21.69
N LEU A 184 -16.98 -12.47 -22.94
CA LEU A 184 -18.36 -12.10 -23.23
C LEU A 184 -19.36 -13.16 -22.75
N GLU A 185 -19.06 -14.45 -22.94
CA GLU A 185 -19.87 -15.56 -22.42
C GLU A 185 -19.93 -15.53 -20.89
N LYS A 186 -18.79 -15.33 -20.20
CA LYS A 186 -18.77 -15.21 -18.73
C LYS A 186 -19.52 -13.99 -18.20
N ILE A 187 -19.50 -12.86 -18.91
CA ILE A 187 -20.30 -11.68 -18.54
C ILE A 187 -21.78 -12.03 -18.62
N HIS A 188 -22.20 -12.77 -19.65
CA HIS A 188 -23.59 -13.19 -19.81
C HIS A 188 -24.03 -14.13 -18.68
N GLU A 189 -23.24 -15.18 -18.40
CA GLU A 189 -23.48 -16.11 -17.29
C GLU A 189 -23.59 -15.38 -15.94
N MET A 190 -22.66 -14.45 -15.66
CA MET A 190 -22.66 -13.65 -14.44
C MET A 190 -23.93 -12.79 -14.30
N VAL A 191 -24.40 -12.19 -15.40
CA VAL A 191 -25.64 -11.40 -15.38
C VAL A 191 -26.85 -12.29 -15.14
N GLU A 192 -26.89 -13.48 -15.74
CA GLU A 192 -27.98 -14.44 -15.55
C GLU A 192 -28.04 -14.97 -14.11
N GLU A 193 -26.90 -15.31 -13.53
CA GLU A 193 -26.78 -15.66 -12.11
C GLU A 193 -27.29 -14.53 -11.21
N MET A 194 -26.94 -13.29 -11.53
CA MET A 194 -27.38 -12.11 -10.79
C MET A 194 -28.90 -11.91 -10.85
N MET A 195 -29.51 -12.11 -12.03
CA MET A 195 -30.96 -12.07 -12.21
C MET A 195 -31.67 -13.17 -11.42
N ASN A 196 -31.07 -14.36 -11.32
CA ASN A 196 -31.61 -15.46 -10.54
C ASN A 196 -31.60 -15.16 -9.03
N VAL A 197 -30.50 -14.59 -8.52
CA VAL A 197 -30.40 -14.15 -7.11
C VAL A 197 -31.44 -13.08 -6.80
N LEU A 198 -31.62 -12.10 -7.69
CA LEU A 198 -32.65 -11.06 -7.59
C LEU A 198 -34.06 -11.65 -7.50
N CYS A 199 -34.42 -12.53 -8.42
CA CYS A 199 -35.73 -13.20 -8.43
C CYS A 199 -35.96 -14.02 -7.16
N GLN A 200 -34.93 -14.66 -6.62
CA GLN A 200 -35.04 -15.43 -5.39
C GLN A 200 -35.24 -14.54 -4.16
N SER A 201 -34.55 -13.39 -4.10
CA SER A 201 -34.74 -12.39 -3.05
C SER A 201 -36.16 -11.83 -3.06
N GLU A 202 -36.71 -11.49 -4.23
CA GLU A 202 -38.09 -10.99 -4.37
C GLU A 202 -39.12 -11.97 -3.79
N ARG A 203 -38.98 -13.27 -4.09
CA ARG A 203 -39.86 -14.32 -3.55
C ARG A 203 -39.77 -14.40 -2.02
N LYS A 204 -38.56 -14.40 -1.47
CA LYS A 204 -38.32 -14.47 -0.01
C LYS A 204 -38.92 -13.25 0.71
N LEU A 205 -38.71 -12.06 0.17
CA LEU A 205 -39.28 -10.80 0.66
C LEU A 205 -40.81 -10.83 0.71
N THR A 206 -41.42 -11.27 -0.39
CA THR A 206 -42.88 -11.36 -0.53
C THR A 206 -43.48 -12.35 0.47
N GLU A 207 -42.85 -13.52 0.64
CA GLU A 207 -43.27 -14.49 1.64
C GLU A 207 -43.11 -13.96 3.07
N HIS A 208 -42.01 -13.26 3.35
CA HIS A 208 -41.78 -12.72 4.69
C HIS A 208 -42.78 -11.62 5.05
N ALA A 209 -43.08 -10.71 4.12
CA ALA A 209 -44.12 -9.68 4.29
C ALA A 209 -45.50 -10.31 4.55
N LYS A 210 -45.85 -11.38 3.83
CA LYS A 210 -47.07 -12.16 4.08
C LYS A 210 -47.07 -12.76 5.49
N ARG A 211 -46.02 -13.47 5.89
CA ARG A 211 -45.92 -14.07 7.23
C ARG A 211 -46.07 -13.05 8.36
N VAL A 212 -45.43 -11.89 8.23
CA VAL A 212 -45.53 -10.80 9.23
C VAL A 212 -46.95 -10.24 9.27
N THR A 213 -47.58 -10.05 8.11
CA THR A 213 -48.96 -9.56 8.02
C THR A 213 -49.94 -10.55 8.65
N ASP A 214 -49.82 -11.83 8.32
CA ASP A 214 -50.68 -12.89 8.87
C ASP A 214 -50.55 -12.99 10.40
N ALA A 215 -49.32 -12.87 10.94
CA ALA A 215 -49.09 -12.88 12.37
C ALA A 215 -49.71 -11.66 13.07
N LYS A 216 -49.56 -10.45 12.52
CA LYS A 216 -50.14 -9.22 13.09
C LYS A 216 -51.68 -9.25 13.05
N VAL A 217 -52.25 -9.69 11.93
CA VAL A 217 -53.71 -9.85 11.78
C VAL A 217 -54.24 -10.88 12.78
N LYS A 218 -53.50 -11.97 13.02
CA LYS A 218 -53.87 -12.97 14.02
C LYS A 218 -53.93 -12.39 15.44
N VAL A 219 -52.92 -11.61 15.84
CA VAL A 219 -52.91 -10.94 17.16
C VAL A 219 -54.09 -9.98 17.28
N LEU A 220 -54.35 -9.17 16.26
CA LEU A 220 -55.50 -8.25 16.26
C LEU A 220 -56.84 -9.02 16.34
N SER A 221 -56.96 -10.15 15.64
CA SER A 221 -58.16 -11.01 15.71
C SER A 221 -58.37 -11.60 17.10
N GLU A 222 -57.31 -12.02 17.78
CA GLU A 222 -57.38 -12.52 19.16
C GLU A 222 -57.75 -11.38 20.16
N GLN A 223 -57.21 -10.18 19.97
CA GLN A 223 -57.61 -9.00 20.76
C GLN A 223 -59.08 -8.63 20.54
N MET A 224 -59.56 -8.67 19.29
CA MET A 224 -60.97 -8.42 18.96
C MET A 224 -61.89 -9.43 19.67
N LYS A 225 -61.58 -10.72 19.58
CA LYS A 225 -62.36 -11.76 20.28
C LYS A 225 -62.40 -11.55 21.80
N SER A 226 -61.28 -11.16 22.40
CA SER A 226 -61.21 -10.89 23.84
C SER A 226 -62.05 -9.65 24.23
N ALA A 227 -62.07 -8.62 23.38
CA ALA A 227 -62.90 -7.44 23.59
C ALA A 227 -64.40 -7.77 23.43
N GLU A 228 -64.77 -8.54 22.41
CA GLU A 228 -66.14 -9.01 22.18
C GLU A 228 -66.67 -9.84 23.37
N MET A 229 -65.85 -10.76 23.90
CA MET A 229 -66.22 -11.53 25.11
C MET A 229 -66.42 -10.63 26.33
N SER A 230 -65.58 -9.61 26.49
CA SER A 230 -65.69 -8.66 27.62
C SER A 230 -66.93 -7.77 27.49
N LEU A 231 -67.29 -7.37 26.27
CA LEU A 231 -68.49 -6.59 25.98
C LEU A 231 -69.75 -7.42 26.24
N SER A 232 -69.81 -8.66 25.75
CA SER A 232 -70.94 -9.56 26.00
C SER A 232 -71.20 -9.78 27.50
N LEU A 233 -70.14 -9.92 28.30
CA LEU A 233 -70.26 -10.05 29.76
C LEU A 233 -70.90 -8.81 30.41
N LEU A 234 -70.57 -7.61 29.90
CA LEU A 234 -71.15 -6.35 30.38
C LEU A 234 -72.61 -6.21 29.96
N GLU A 235 -72.95 -6.56 28.72
CA GLU A 235 -74.33 -6.53 28.21
C GLU A 235 -75.25 -7.48 28.99
N ASP A 236 -74.79 -8.70 29.28
CA ASP A 236 -75.54 -9.67 30.10
C ASP A 236 -75.77 -9.13 31.53
N PHE A 237 -74.76 -8.48 32.12
CA PHE A 237 -74.86 -7.90 33.45
C PHE A 237 -75.77 -6.65 33.48
N GLU A 238 -75.69 -5.80 32.47
CA GLU A 238 -76.59 -4.65 32.31
C GLU A 238 -78.05 -5.13 32.21
N GLY A 239 -78.32 -6.18 31.44
CA GLY A 239 -79.64 -6.81 31.36
C GLY A 239 -80.14 -7.31 32.72
N TYR A 240 -79.28 -7.93 33.53
CA TYR A 240 -79.61 -8.35 34.89
C TYR A 240 -79.96 -7.16 35.80
N VAL A 241 -79.19 -6.08 35.74
CA VAL A 241 -79.42 -4.86 36.53
C VAL A 241 -80.71 -4.18 36.10
N GLU A 242 -80.94 -4.00 34.81
CA GLU A 242 -82.18 -3.40 34.28
C GLU A 242 -83.42 -4.20 34.68
N GLN A 243 -83.35 -5.53 34.58
CA GLN A 243 -84.46 -6.40 34.94
C GLN A 243 -84.79 -6.26 36.43
N SER A 244 -83.77 -6.27 37.29
CA SER A 244 -83.92 -6.11 38.74
C SER A 244 -84.50 -4.73 39.10
N LEU A 245 -84.12 -3.67 38.38
CA LEU A 245 -84.68 -2.33 38.55
C LEU A 245 -86.15 -2.22 38.12
N LYS A 246 -86.60 -3.02 37.15
CA LYS A 246 -87.98 -3.01 36.62
C LYS A 246 -88.94 -3.86 37.45
N THR A 247 -88.50 -4.98 38.02
CA THR A 247 -89.39 -5.93 38.70
C THR A 247 -89.56 -5.68 40.21
N ASP A 248 -88.59 -5.05 40.85
CA ASP A 248 -88.57 -4.92 42.31
C ASP A 248 -89.15 -3.58 42.78
N SER A 249 -89.76 -3.58 43.97
CA SER A 249 -90.21 -2.34 44.60
C SER A 249 -89.03 -1.42 44.93
N PRO A 250 -89.18 -0.08 44.90
CA PRO A 250 -88.07 0.86 45.17
C PRO A 250 -87.35 0.61 46.51
N GLN A 251 -88.08 0.06 47.50
CA GLN A 251 -87.54 -0.27 48.82
C GLN A 251 -86.66 -1.53 48.82
N GLN A 252 -86.95 -2.52 47.97
CA GLN A 252 -86.11 -3.71 47.78
C GLN A 252 -84.85 -3.40 46.99
N VAL A 253 -84.96 -2.63 45.90
CA VAL A 253 -83.81 -2.17 45.11
C VAL A 253 -82.80 -1.43 46.00
N LEU A 254 -83.28 -0.56 46.89
CA LEU A 254 -82.40 0.17 47.81
C LEU A 254 -81.75 -0.71 48.88
N ARG A 255 -82.39 -1.82 49.30
CA ARG A 255 -81.78 -2.79 50.22
C ARG A 255 -80.67 -3.59 49.54
N SER A 256 -80.84 -3.94 48.27
CA SER A 256 -79.84 -4.70 47.48
C SER A 256 -78.79 -3.80 46.82
N LYS A 257 -78.91 -2.47 46.92
CA LYS A 257 -78.01 -1.48 46.32
C LYS A 257 -76.53 -1.76 46.59
N LYS A 258 -76.18 -2.13 47.83
CA LYS A 258 -74.80 -2.40 48.22
C LYS A 258 -74.23 -3.60 47.45
N GLN A 259 -74.99 -4.70 47.39
CA GLN A 259 -74.60 -5.91 46.67
C GLN A 259 -74.51 -5.68 45.15
N MET A 260 -75.47 -4.93 44.58
CA MET A 260 -75.42 -4.57 43.16
C MET A 260 -74.19 -3.71 42.83
N MET A 261 -73.84 -2.73 43.67
CA MET A 261 -72.64 -1.91 43.46
C MET A 261 -71.34 -2.70 43.65
N GLU A 262 -71.28 -3.61 44.61
CA GLU A 262 -70.12 -4.50 44.82
C GLU A 262 -69.93 -5.43 43.61
N HIS A 263 -70.98 -6.10 43.14
CA HIS A 263 -70.92 -6.96 41.96
C HIS A 263 -70.58 -6.19 40.67
N THR A 264 -71.11 -4.97 40.51
CA THR A 264 -70.72 -4.07 39.41
C THR A 264 -69.24 -3.71 39.47
N SER A 265 -68.72 -3.44 40.67
CA SER A 265 -67.31 -3.10 40.87
C SER A 265 -66.39 -4.30 40.61
N GLU A 266 -66.82 -5.52 40.97
CA GLU A 266 -66.08 -6.76 40.69
C GLU A 266 -66.00 -7.07 39.19
N VAL A 267 -67.13 -6.99 38.48
CA VAL A 267 -67.19 -7.23 37.02
C VAL A 267 -66.35 -6.19 36.26
N THR A 268 -66.45 -4.91 36.64
CA THR A 268 -65.68 -3.84 35.98
C THR A 268 -64.19 -3.86 36.35
N ALA A 269 -63.82 -4.26 37.56
CA ALA A 269 -62.42 -4.44 37.96
C ALA A 269 -61.74 -5.60 37.22
N GLY A 270 -62.50 -6.62 36.80
CA GLY A 270 -61.99 -7.73 35.99
C GLY A 270 -61.68 -7.37 34.53
N ILE A 271 -62.16 -6.22 34.03
CA ILE A 271 -61.98 -5.81 32.63
C ILE A 271 -60.89 -4.74 32.53
N ASN A 272 -59.72 -5.15 32.04
CA ASN A 272 -58.61 -4.24 31.82
C ASN A 272 -58.67 -3.62 30.41
N VAL A 273 -59.39 -2.51 30.27
CA VAL A 273 -59.55 -1.78 28.99
C VAL A 273 -58.20 -1.31 28.41
N LYS A 274 -57.19 -1.06 29.26
CA LYS A 274 -55.86 -0.64 28.79
C LYS A 274 -55.10 -1.74 28.06
N GLU A 275 -55.35 -3.01 28.38
CA GLU A 275 -54.72 -4.16 27.69
C GLU A 275 -55.36 -4.49 26.34
N LEU A 276 -56.58 -4.00 26.11
CA LEU A 276 -57.36 -4.19 24.88
C LEU A 276 -57.06 -3.14 23.79
N HIS A 277 -56.23 -2.14 24.07
CA HIS A 277 -55.81 -1.19 23.03
C HIS A 277 -55.02 -1.90 21.91
N PRO A 278 -55.17 -1.47 20.64
CA PRO A 278 -54.43 -2.05 19.52
C PRO A 278 -52.93 -1.93 19.77
N LYS A 279 -52.24 -3.06 19.94
CA LYS A 279 -50.80 -3.08 20.25
C LYS A 279 -49.91 -2.98 19.02
N GLU A 280 -50.46 -3.25 17.83
CA GLU A 280 -49.72 -3.34 16.58
C GLU A 280 -49.85 -2.07 15.73
N LYS A 281 -48.73 -1.60 15.16
CA LYS A 281 -48.68 -0.52 14.15
C LYS A 281 -48.35 -1.09 12.76
N ALA A 282 -48.91 -0.46 11.73
CA ALA A 282 -48.75 -0.85 10.33
C ALA A 282 -47.66 -0.02 9.61
N ASP A 283 -46.43 -0.07 10.11
CA ASP A 283 -45.29 0.58 9.44
C ASP A 283 -44.44 -0.48 8.73
N PHE A 284 -44.65 -0.65 7.42
CA PHE A 284 -43.75 -1.41 6.55
C PHE A 284 -42.85 -0.42 5.81
N VAL A 285 -41.56 -0.38 6.16
CA VAL A 285 -40.58 0.47 5.46
C VAL A 285 -39.67 -0.42 4.62
N LEU A 286 -39.81 -0.31 3.30
CA LEU A 286 -38.96 -1.01 2.35
C LEU A 286 -37.69 -0.18 2.10
N SER A 287 -36.52 -0.69 2.48
CA SER A 287 -35.24 -0.07 2.12
C SER A 287 -35.04 -0.15 0.61
N LYS A 288 -34.87 1.00 -0.06
CA LYS A 288 -34.72 1.11 -1.54
C LYS A 288 -33.30 1.50 -1.96
N ASP A 289 -32.28 0.91 -1.35
CA ASP A 289 -30.89 1.11 -1.79
C ASP A 289 -30.46 0.03 -2.79
N ILE A 290 -30.46 0.39 -4.09
CA ILE A 290 -30.21 -0.51 -5.24
C ILE A 290 -28.70 -0.82 -5.46
N LYS A 291 -27.83 -0.65 -4.45
CA LYS A 291 -26.36 -0.64 -4.68
C LYS A 291 -25.57 -1.84 -4.14
N SER A 292 -26.22 -2.92 -3.68
CA SER A 292 -25.51 -4.16 -3.29
C SER A 292 -26.36 -5.40 -3.54
N LEU A 293 -25.95 -6.22 -4.51
CA LEU A 293 -26.68 -7.41 -4.96
C LEU A 293 -26.60 -8.61 -4.00
N HIS A 294 -25.69 -8.58 -3.01
CA HIS A 294 -25.56 -9.67 -2.03
C HIS A 294 -26.51 -9.52 -0.82
N HIS A 295 -27.23 -8.40 -0.67
CA HIS A 295 -28.16 -8.14 0.45
C HIS A 295 -29.43 -7.40 0.02
N ILE A 296 -30.02 -7.76 -1.12
CA ILE A 296 -31.32 -7.19 -1.49
C ILE A 296 -32.37 -7.74 -0.54
N GLY A 297 -32.97 -6.85 0.26
CA GLY A 297 -34.23 -7.12 0.92
C GLY A 297 -34.20 -7.79 2.30
N ASP A 298 -33.14 -7.69 3.08
CA ASP A 298 -33.25 -8.13 4.46
C ASP A 298 -34.22 -7.19 5.23
N ILE A 299 -35.32 -7.73 5.76
CA ILE A 299 -36.11 -7.04 6.80
C ILE A 299 -35.29 -7.18 8.08
N VAL A 300 -34.36 -6.25 8.28
CA VAL A 300 -33.57 -6.29 9.50
C VAL A 300 -34.26 -5.55 10.63
N THR A 301 -34.75 -6.30 11.59
CA THR A 301 -35.14 -5.79 12.91
C THR A 301 -33.90 -5.83 13.81
N TYR A 302 -33.00 -4.87 13.64
CA TYR A 302 -31.93 -4.67 14.62
C TYR A 302 -32.54 -4.09 15.89
N SER A 303 -32.80 -4.93 16.89
CA SER A 303 -32.89 -4.41 18.26
C SER A 303 -31.55 -3.72 18.59
N SER A 304 -31.59 -2.59 19.30
CA SER A 304 -30.36 -1.88 19.74
C SER A 304 -29.37 -2.81 20.45
N THR A 305 -29.89 -3.83 21.13
CA THR A 305 -29.15 -4.91 21.79
C THR A 305 -28.36 -5.81 20.84
N ALA A 306 -28.84 -6.10 19.63
CA ALA A 306 -28.13 -6.96 18.67
C ALA A 306 -26.96 -6.22 18.00
N LEU A 307 -27.11 -4.92 17.72
CA LEU A 307 -26.04 -4.08 17.17
C LEU A 307 -24.92 -3.85 18.19
N GLN A 308 -25.23 -3.67 19.48
CA GLN A 308 -24.21 -3.54 20.52
C GLN A 308 -23.29 -4.76 20.64
N GLN A 309 -23.77 -5.95 20.26
CA GLN A 309 -23.01 -7.19 20.26
C GLN A 309 -22.16 -7.41 19.00
N CYS A 310 -22.24 -6.51 18.01
CA CYS A 310 -21.41 -6.57 16.82
C CYS A 310 -19.95 -6.25 17.14
N ARG A 311 -19.04 -6.99 16.50
CA ARG A 311 -17.59 -6.83 16.69
C ARG A 311 -16.97 -6.11 15.51
N VAL A 312 -16.14 -5.10 15.79
CA VAL A 312 -15.36 -4.42 14.75
C VAL A 312 -14.02 -5.12 14.60
N LYS A 313 -13.73 -5.62 13.39
CA LYS A 313 -12.43 -6.19 13.04
C LYS A 313 -11.67 -5.26 12.11
N LYS A 314 -10.38 -5.11 12.36
CA LYS A 314 -9.43 -4.51 11.43
C LYS A 314 -9.05 -5.57 10.40
N ILE A 315 -9.22 -5.23 9.12
CA ILE A 315 -8.90 -6.15 8.02
C ILE A 315 -7.47 -5.89 7.53
N ASP A 316 -7.09 -4.61 7.47
CA ASP A 316 -5.85 -4.19 6.82
C ASP A 316 -4.93 -3.51 7.81
N HIS A 317 -3.63 -3.59 7.54
CA HIS A 317 -2.63 -2.82 8.26
C HIS A 317 -2.88 -1.30 8.17
N ILE A 318 -2.52 -0.58 9.24
CA ILE A 318 -2.62 0.88 9.26
C ILE A 318 -1.59 1.44 8.29
N THR A 319 -2.06 2.12 7.25
CA THR A 319 -1.22 2.78 6.26
C THR A 319 -1.13 4.26 6.59
N HIS A 320 0.09 4.79 6.62
CA HIS A 320 0.33 6.21 6.86
C HIS A 320 0.74 6.89 5.55
N ALA A 321 -0.01 7.90 5.14
CA ALA A 321 0.22 8.68 3.93
C ALA A 321 0.33 10.17 4.30
N GLY A 322 1.54 10.59 4.69
CA GLY A 322 1.76 11.93 5.23
C GLY A 322 0.95 12.14 6.52
N LYS A 323 0.17 13.22 6.61
CA LYS A 323 -0.66 13.49 7.80
C LYS A 323 -1.93 12.64 7.87
N ALA A 324 -2.23 11.86 6.84
CA ALA A 324 -3.39 10.98 6.79
C ALA A 324 -3.03 9.55 7.22
N VAL A 325 -3.96 8.92 7.93
CA VAL A 325 -3.94 7.50 8.27
C VAL A 325 -5.09 6.83 7.52
N SER A 326 -4.84 5.68 6.88
CA SER A 326 -5.91 4.86 6.30
C SER A 326 -5.83 3.40 6.71
N PHE A 327 -6.97 2.77 6.94
CA PHE A 327 -7.10 1.37 7.32
C PHE A 327 -8.49 0.86 6.92
N SER A 328 -8.67 -0.46 6.83
CA SER A 328 -9.97 -1.05 6.52
C SER A 328 -10.53 -1.78 7.74
N LEU A 329 -11.84 -1.67 7.94
CA LEU A 329 -12.58 -2.40 8.98
C LEU A 329 -13.72 -3.22 8.38
N SER A 330 -14.03 -4.33 9.04
CA SER A 330 -15.28 -5.06 8.88
C SER A 330 -16.04 -5.06 10.21
N MET A 331 -17.34 -5.32 10.12
CA MET A 331 -18.20 -5.57 11.27
C MET A 331 -18.74 -7.00 11.17
N GLU A 332 -18.70 -7.73 12.27
CA GLU A 332 -19.30 -9.06 12.38
C GLU A 332 -20.50 -9.01 13.31
N ALA A 333 -21.61 -9.61 12.88
CA ALA A 333 -22.76 -9.85 13.73
C ALA A 333 -22.46 -10.97 14.75
N PRO A 334 -23.29 -11.13 15.81
CA PRO A 334 -23.07 -12.13 16.86
C PRO A 334 -22.98 -13.58 16.36
N ASP A 335 -23.58 -13.87 15.20
CA ASP A 335 -23.52 -15.16 14.51
C ASP A 335 -22.27 -15.32 13.62
N SER A 336 -21.31 -14.40 13.71
CA SER A 336 -20.10 -14.33 12.89
C SER A 336 -20.35 -14.05 11.39
N SER A 337 -21.55 -13.64 11.01
CA SER A 337 -21.83 -13.17 9.66
C SER A 337 -21.28 -11.74 9.44
N LEU A 338 -20.85 -11.45 8.22
CA LEU A 338 -20.33 -10.14 7.87
C LEU A 338 -21.48 -9.13 7.79
N LEU A 339 -21.43 -8.09 8.62
CA LEU A 339 -22.43 -7.04 8.68
C LEU A 339 -22.12 -5.96 7.63
N SER A 340 -22.97 -5.90 6.59
CA SER A 340 -22.92 -4.86 5.57
C SER A 340 -24.00 -3.81 5.84
N VAL A 341 -23.57 -2.63 6.28
CA VAL A 341 -24.39 -1.43 6.46
C VAL A 341 -24.13 -0.35 5.39
N PRO A 342 -25.15 0.45 5.02
CA PRO A 342 -24.97 1.57 4.12
C PRO A 342 -23.96 2.58 4.67
N LEU A 343 -23.14 3.17 3.78
CA LEU A 343 -22.15 4.20 4.15
C LEU A 343 -22.78 5.42 4.83
N SER A 344 -24.01 5.76 4.46
CA SER A 344 -24.80 6.84 5.06
C SER A 344 -25.11 6.60 6.55
N SER A 345 -25.12 5.33 6.97
CA SER A 345 -25.47 4.90 8.32
C SER A 345 -24.24 4.58 9.16
N LEU A 346 -23.03 4.64 8.59
CA LEU A 346 -21.78 4.43 9.32
C LEU A 346 -21.14 5.77 9.67
N ARG A 347 -20.95 6.01 10.96
CA ARG A 347 -20.16 7.13 11.49
C ARG A 347 -18.97 6.55 12.23
N CYS A 348 -17.77 7.01 11.87
CA CYS A 348 -16.57 6.67 12.62
C CYS A 348 -15.98 7.94 13.20
N SER A 349 -15.60 7.87 14.46
CA SER A 349 -14.93 8.96 15.15
C SER A 349 -13.69 8.43 15.85
N LEU A 350 -12.67 9.27 15.98
CA LEU A 350 -11.45 8.95 16.69
C LEU A 350 -11.44 9.71 18.01
N VAL A 351 -11.24 8.96 19.10
CA VAL A 351 -11.13 9.52 20.44
C VAL A 351 -9.71 9.26 20.96
N PRO A 352 -8.96 10.31 21.34
CA PRO A 352 -7.66 10.13 22.00
C PRO A 352 -7.81 9.31 23.28
N VAL A 353 -6.95 8.32 23.47
CA VAL A 353 -6.95 7.54 24.71
C VAL A 353 -6.44 8.43 25.85
N GLY A 354 -7.21 8.55 26.94
CA GLY A 354 -6.79 9.25 28.16
C GLY A 354 -7.02 10.77 28.20
N LYS A 355 -7.55 11.40 27.15
CA LYS A 355 -8.12 12.76 27.17
C LYS A 355 -9.59 12.62 26.78
N GLY A 356 -10.51 13.10 27.62
CA GLY A 356 -11.96 12.82 27.51
C GLY A 356 -12.58 13.01 26.12
N ASP A 357 -13.84 12.58 25.99
CA ASP A 357 -14.62 12.25 24.77
C ASP A 357 -14.80 13.35 23.67
N GLN A 358 -13.84 14.26 23.49
CA GLN A 358 -13.82 15.19 22.36
C GLN A 358 -13.44 14.45 21.07
N SER A 359 -14.46 14.14 20.27
CA SER A 359 -14.31 13.59 18.92
C SER A 359 -13.52 14.54 18.03
N ILE A 360 -12.47 14.04 17.39
CA ILE A 360 -11.74 14.81 16.36
C ILE A 360 -12.58 14.79 15.08
N HIS A 361 -12.76 15.97 14.45
CA HIS A 361 -13.44 16.11 13.15
C HIS A 361 -12.69 15.27 12.11
N THR A 362 -13.22 14.09 11.82
CA THR A 362 -12.59 13.11 10.94
C THR A 362 -13.33 13.12 9.62
N THR A 363 -12.66 13.47 8.51
CA THR A 363 -13.22 13.24 7.18
C THR A 363 -13.08 11.75 6.87
N VAL A 364 -14.02 10.95 7.36
CA VAL A 364 -14.09 9.52 7.05
C VAL A 364 -14.57 9.37 5.62
N THR A 365 -13.64 9.14 4.70
CA THR A 365 -13.99 8.76 3.33
C THR A 365 -14.12 7.26 3.27
N THR A 366 -15.34 6.76 3.28
CA THR A 366 -15.62 5.34 3.17
C THR A 366 -15.69 4.92 1.71
N THR A 367 -14.73 4.13 1.24
CA THR A 367 -14.76 3.52 -0.10
C THR A 367 -14.99 2.02 0.06
N SER A 368 -16.06 1.52 -0.55
CA SER A 368 -16.37 0.08 -0.63
C SER A 368 -15.45 -0.55 -1.66
N THR A 369 -14.58 -1.47 -1.25
CA THR A 369 -13.86 -2.37 -2.17
C THR A 369 -14.60 -3.70 -2.30
N ASP A 370 -15.23 -4.16 -1.21
CA ASP A 370 -16.01 -5.41 -1.08
C ASP A 370 -17.22 -5.22 -0.13
N PRO A 371 -18.31 -6.00 -0.25
CA PRO A 371 -19.45 -5.93 0.67
C PRO A 371 -19.01 -6.14 2.13
N GLY A 372 -19.43 -5.25 3.05
CA GLY A 372 -19.10 -5.35 4.49
C GLY A 372 -17.68 -4.90 4.89
N VAL A 373 -16.88 -4.38 3.96
CA VAL A 373 -15.54 -3.82 4.21
C VAL A 373 -15.52 -2.31 3.98
N TYR A 374 -15.06 -1.58 4.99
CA TYR A 374 -15.07 -0.12 5.00
C TYR A 374 -13.65 0.42 5.14
N ARG A 375 -13.17 1.13 4.12
CA ARG A 375 -11.93 1.89 4.22
C ARG A 375 -12.16 3.17 4.99
N ILE A 376 -11.42 3.41 6.06
CA ILE A 376 -11.41 4.68 6.78
C ILE A 376 -10.15 5.45 6.43
N GLN A 377 -10.31 6.75 6.20
CA GLN A 377 -9.20 7.71 6.14
C GLN A 377 -9.38 8.79 7.21
N CYS A 378 -8.32 9.13 7.92
CA CYS A 378 -8.34 10.04 9.06
C CYS A 378 -7.15 11.00 9.00
N ASN A 379 -7.38 12.29 9.28
CA ASN A 379 -6.31 13.26 9.49
C ASN A 379 -6.26 13.61 10.97
N LEU A 380 -5.22 13.16 11.66
CA LEU A 380 -5.04 13.41 13.08
C LEU A 380 -4.09 14.60 13.29
N SER A 381 -4.37 15.41 14.31
CA SER A 381 -3.54 16.57 14.68
C SER A 381 -2.81 16.37 16.01
N THR A 382 -3.18 15.34 16.78
CA THR A 382 -2.64 15.08 18.11
C THR A 382 -1.76 13.83 18.11
N ARG A 383 -0.56 13.90 18.70
CA ARG A 383 0.28 12.72 18.97
C ARG A 383 -0.38 11.87 20.05
N GLY A 384 -0.45 10.56 19.84
CA GLY A 384 -0.98 9.64 20.84
C GLY A 384 -1.52 8.36 20.22
N THR A 385 -2.15 7.55 21.06
CA THR A 385 -3.03 6.47 20.65
C THR A 385 -4.48 6.97 20.59
N HIS A 386 -5.20 6.56 19.54
CA HIS A 386 -6.59 6.94 19.33
C HIS A 386 -7.45 5.70 19.15
N THR A 387 -8.53 5.57 19.91
CA THR A 387 -9.52 4.51 19.72
C THR A 387 -10.49 4.91 18.63
N VAL A 388 -10.74 4.01 17.70
CA VAL A 388 -11.77 4.19 16.66
C VAL A 388 -13.12 3.85 17.27
N LYS A 389 -14.02 4.81 17.46
CA LYS A 389 -15.42 4.55 17.80
C LYS A 389 -16.23 4.43 16.52
N VAL A 390 -16.98 3.33 16.40
CA VAL A 390 -17.85 3.04 15.27
C VAL A 390 -19.29 3.14 15.73
N GLN A 391 -20.06 3.97 15.05
CA GLN A 391 -21.49 4.13 15.23
C GLN A 391 -22.19 3.69 13.95
N VAL A 392 -23.20 2.85 14.13
CA VAL A 392 -24.04 2.31 13.06
C VAL A 392 -25.48 2.75 13.35
N TYR A 393 -26.08 3.50 12.43
CA TYR A 393 -27.30 4.26 12.68
C TYR A 393 -27.14 5.18 13.90
N ASP A 394 -27.92 4.98 14.96
CA ASP A 394 -27.85 5.71 16.23
C ASP A 394 -27.23 4.88 17.37
N VAL A 395 -26.66 3.71 17.06
CA VAL A 395 -26.09 2.78 18.05
C VAL A 395 -24.56 2.82 17.99
N HIS A 396 -23.93 3.06 19.14
CA HIS A 396 -22.48 2.93 19.29
C HIS A 396 -22.13 1.47 19.53
N LEU A 397 -21.18 0.95 18.76
CA LEU A 397 -20.64 -0.39 18.97
C LEU A 397 -19.72 -0.37 20.20
N GLU A 398 -19.89 -1.32 21.12
CA GLU A 398 -19.11 -1.37 22.37
C GLU A 398 -17.73 -2.01 22.15
N ASP A 399 -17.60 -2.99 21.24
CA ASP A 399 -16.34 -3.67 20.95
C ASP A 399 -15.58 -3.01 19.80
N THR A 400 -15.05 -1.80 20.06
CA THR A 400 -14.14 -1.10 19.15
C THR A 400 -12.72 -1.13 19.69
N SER A 401 -12.12 -2.32 19.75
CA SER A 401 -10.76 -2.55 20.25
C SER A 401 -9.64 -2.04 19.31
N LEU A 402 -9.97 -1.18 18.34
CA LEU A 402 -9.02 -0.70 17.34
C LEU A 402 -8.32 0.57 17.82
N VAL A 403 -7.03 0.42 18.15
CA VAL A 403 -6.15 1.52 18.55
C VAL A 403 -5.23 1.92 17.40
N ILE A 404 -5.19 3.21 17.10
CA ILE A 404 -4.35 3.79 16.06
C ILE A 404 -3.27 4.63 16.72
N PRO A 405 -2.00 4.22 16.63
CA PRO A 405 -0.90 5.06 17.06
C PRO A 405 -0.63 6.13 15.99
N PHE A 406 -0.59 7.39 16.40
CA PHE A 406 -0.34 8.50 15.49
C PHE A 406 0.64 9.51 16.06
N ASN A 407 1.55 9.97 15.21
CA ASN A 407 2.46 11.05 15.52
C ASN A 407 2.50 12.05 14.33
N PRO A 408 1.89 13.23 14.45
CA PRO A 408 1.80 14.22 13.37
C PRO A 408 3.17 14.77 12.95
N TYR A 409 4.18 14.66 13.82
CA TYR A 409 5.51 15.20 13.60
C TYR A 409 6.41 14.26 12.79
N LEU A 410 5.98 13.02 12.51
CA LEU A 410 6.78 12.01 11.79
C LEU A 410 7.24 12.45 10.38
N TYR A 411 6.54 13.39 9.76
CA TYR A 411 6.84 13.91 8.43
C TYR A 411 7.45 15.32 8.47
N SER A 412 7.65 15.87 9.67
CA SER A 412 8.29 17.15 9.93
C SER A 412 9.28 17.02 11.10
N ILE A 413 10.04 15.92 11.11
CA ILE A 413 11.05 15.66 12.14
C ILE A 413 12.16 16.68 11.94
N THR A 414 12.19 17.69 12.80
CA THR A 414 13.24 18.71 12.83
C THR A 414 14.21 18.38 13.94
N GLN A 415 15.50 18.49 13.64
CA GLN A 415 16.51 18.40 14.67
C GLN A 415 16.37 19.59 15.63
N VAL A 416 16.18 19.30 16.92
CA VAL A 416 15.99 20.29 17.99
C VAL A 416 17.34 20.77 18.51
N CYS A 417 18.26 19.84 18.77
CA CYS A 417 19.62 20.18 19.16
C CYS A 417 20.65 19.12 18.71
N THR A 418 21.92 19.52 18.69
CA THR A 418 23.06 18.62 18.51
C THR A 418 23.99 18.80 19.69
N VAL A 419 24.41 17.71 20.30
CA VAL A 419 25.56 17.71 21.22
C VAL A 419 26.75 17.13 20.48
N ALA A 420 27.75 17.96 20.21
CA ALA A 420 28.99 17.58 19.54
C ALA A 420 30.06 17.12 20.57
N GLU A 421 31.23 16.73 20.07
CA GLU A 421 32.42 16.42 20.89
C GLU A 421 32.28 15.18 21.80
N LEU A 422 31.49 14.18 21.37
CA LEU A 422 31.40 12.87 22.02
C LEU A 422 32.31 11.87 21.32
N ASN A 423 33.07 11.07 22.06
CA ASN A 423 34.01 10.12 21.51
C ASN A 423 33.37 8.73 21.28
N GLY A 424 32.78 8.55 20.09
CA GLY A 424 32.11 7.32 19.69
C GLY A 424 30.87 7.01 20.54
N PRO A 425 29.85 7.89 20.56
CA PRO A 425 28.63 7.66 21.32
C PRO A 425 27.89 6.42 20.79
N TYR A 426 27.63 5.45 21.68
CA TYR A 426 27.07 4.15 21.28
C TYR A 426 25.65 3.92 21.81
N GLY A 427 25.47 3.96 23.13
CA GLY A 427 24.20 3.77 23.80
C GLY A 427 23.77 5.04 24.54
N VAL A 428 22.47 5.25 24.65
CA VAL A 428 21.89 6.40 25.33
C VAL A 428 20.69 5.97 26.18
N SER A 429 20.56 6.56 27.36
CA SER A 429 19.41 6.37 28.26
C SER A 429 19.09 7.68 28.97
N VAL A 430 17.84 7.88 29.36
CA VAL A 430 17.38 9.12 30.02
C VAL A 430 16.87 8.80 31.42
N SER A 431 17.27 9.62 32.39
CA SER A 431 16.76 9.57 33.76
C SER A 431 16.40 10.97 34.25
N GLY A 432 15.10 11.27 34.31
CA GLY A 432 14.62 12.60 34.65
C GLY A 432 15.14 13.67 33.68
N ASN A 433 15.93 14.62 34.19
CA ASN A 433 16.55 15.69 33.38
C ASN A 433 18.01 15.40 33.01
N ARG A 434 18.45 14.14 33.10
CA ARG A 434 19.80 13.70 32.76
C ARG A 434 19.77 12.75 31.58
N VAL A 435 20.68 12.98 30.64
CA VAL A 435 20.93 12.07 29.51
C VAL A 435 22.25 11.36 29.78
N ILE A 436 22.24 10.03 29.78
CA ILE A 436 23.38 9.18 30.06
C ILE A 436 23.81 8.52 28.76
N ILE A 437 25.06 8.69 28.37
CA ILE A 437 25.61 8.24 27.09
C ILE A 437 26.86 7.42 27.35
N THR A 438 27.02 6.31 26.66
CA THR A 438 28.29 5.57 26.61
C THR A 438 29.13 6.08 25.45
N GLU A 439 30.35 6.48 25.76
CA GLU A 439 31.37 6.87 24.78
C GLU A 439 32.33 5.69 24.63
N CYS A 440 32.09 4.85 23.62
CA CYS A 440 32.79 3.57 23.44
C CYS A 440 34.29 3.78 23.24
N ASN A 441 34.65 4.75 22.39
CA ASN A 441 36.04 5.10 22.09
C ASN A 441 36.68 5.94 23.21
N GLY A 442 35.86 6.68 23.97
CA GLY A 442 36.29 7.45 25.13
C GLY A 442 36.45 6.63 26.42
N HIS A 443 36.08 5.35 26.39
CA HIS A 443 36.12 4.46 27.56
C HIS A 443 35.40 5.04 28.79
N CYS A 444 34.30 5.76 28.58
CA CYS A 444 33.58 6.45 29.64
C CYS A 444 32.06 6.47 29.44
N VAL A 445 31.36 6.83 30.50
CA VAL A 445 29.95 7.17 30.49
C VAL A 445 29.82 8.66 30.78
N THR A 446 29.19 9.40 29.88
CA THR A 446 28.97 10.83 30.02
C THR A 446 27.53 11.13 30.39
N ILE A 447 27.37 11.99 31.39
CA ILE A 447 26.08 12.47 31.87
C ILE A 447 25.93 13.92 31.40
N LEU A 448 24.90 14.18 30.62
CA LEU A 448 24.50 15.51 30.17
C LEU A 448 23.28 16.01 30.95
N ASP A 449 23.11 17.32 30.99
CA ASP A 449 21.84 17.93 31.35
C ASP A 449 20.88 17.98 30.15
N ARG A 450 19.66 18.49 30.38
CA ARG A 450 18.63 18.60 29.35
C ARG A 450 19.01 19.54 28.20
N GLU A 451 19.88 20.51 28.47
CA GLU A 451 20.39 21.42 27.44
C GLU A 451 21.55 20.81 26.63
N GLY A 452 21.94 19.56 26.94
CA GLY A 452 23.02 18.84 26.25
C GLY A 452 24.41 19.20 26.76
N ARG A 453 24.54 19.94 27.86
CA ARG A 453 25.84 20.30 28.44
C ARG A 453 26.37 19.14 29.27
N LYS A 454 27.68 18.88 29.15
CA LYS A 454 28.37 17.83 29.90
C LYS A 454 28.44 18.18 31.38
N VAL A 455 27.72 17.42 32.20
CA VAL A 455 27.70 17.55 33.67
C VAL A 455 28.85 16.75 34.28
N LYS A 456 29.03 15.51 33.82
CA LYS A 456 30.04 14.60 34.36
C LYS A 456 30.47 13.58 33.32
N SER A 457 31.70 13.08 33.48
CA SER A 457 32.20 11.90 32.78
C SER A 457 32.70 10.90 33.81
N LEU A 458 32.26 9.65 33.67
CA LEU A 458 32.57 8.52 34.55
C LEU A 458 33.47 7.55 33.78
N GLY A 459 34.68 7.31 34.26
CA GLY A 459 35.74 6.56 33.57
C GLY A 459 36.55 7.41 32.59
N GLY A 460 37.36 6.75 31.75
CA GLY A 460 38.25 7.39 30.75
C GLY A 460 39.49 8.09 31.32
N GLU A 461 40.36 8.58 30.44
CA GLU A 461 41.50 9.44 30.81
C GLU A 461 40.98 10.80 31.29
N GLY A 462 41.03 11.05 32.60
CA GLY A 462 40.58 12.30 33.23
C GLY A 462 39.25 12.27 33.99
N GLY A 463 38.55 11.12 34.02
CA GLY A 463 37.32 10.96 34.81
C GLY A 463 37.58 10.90 36.32
N ARG A 464 36.78 11.63 37.12
CA ARG A 464 36.90 11.68 38.60
C ARG A 464 36.35 10.44 39.33
N SER A 465 36.19 9.30 38.67
CA SER A 465 35.49 8.12 39.20
C SER A 465 36.40 6.91 39.35
N ASN A 466 36.10 6.02 40.29
CA ASN A 466 36.87 4.79 40.54
C ASN A 466 36.53 3.63 39.57
N VAL A 467 35.66 3.86 38.58
CA VAL A 467 35.28 2.82 37.60
C VAL A 467 36.11 2.93 36.32
N LYS A 468 36.49 1.77 35.77
CA LYS A 468 37.21 1.66 34.50
C LYS A 468 36.34 0.94 33.47
N PHE A 469 36.17 1.56 32.31
CA PHE A 469 35.55 0.93 31.14
C PHE A 469 36.59 0.55 30.09
N ILE A 470 36.25 -0.40 29.23
CA ILE A 470 37.11 -0.84 28.13
C ILE A 470 36.40 -0.61 26.79
N TYR A 471 35.15 -1.05 26.63
CA TYR A 471 34.33 -0.75 25.46
C TYR A 471 32.88 -0.69 25.91
N PRO A 472 32.46 0.43 26.56
CA PRO A 472 31.10 0.59 27.02
C PRO A 472 30.16 0.76 25.81
N ARG A 473 29.09 -0.03 25.75
CA ARG A 473 28.14 -0.09 24.62
C ARG A 473 26.74 0.30 25.05
N GLY A 474 25.92 -0.65 25.48
CA GLY A 474 24.58 -0.40 25.96
C GLY A 474 24.58 0.22 27.35
N VAL A 475 23.55 1.03 27.61
CA VAL A 475 23.32 1.65 28.91
C VAL A 475 21.84 1.60 29.25
N ALA A 476 21.53 1.27 30.49
CA ALA A 476 20.18 1.31 31.03
C ALA A 476 20.19 1.88 32.44
N ILE A 477 19.09 2.49 32.85
CA ILE A 477 18.92 3.04 34.19
C ILE A 477 17.97 2.14 34.97
N THR A 478 18.39 1.70 36.15
CA THR A 478 17.57 0.90 37.04
C THR A 478 16.55 1.78 37.79
N PRO A 479 15.46 1.21 38.34
CA PRO A 479 14.47 1.99 39.10
C PRO A 479 15.05 2.73 40.30
N ASP A 480 16.08 2.16 40.94
CA ASP A 480 16.89 2.74 42.02
C ASP A 480 17.94 3.76 41.53
N LYS A 481 17.87 4.19 40.25
CA LYS A 481 18.69 5.21 39.60
C LYS A 481 20.19 4.89 39.50
N PHE A 482 20.56 3.61 39.49
CA PHE A 482 21.90 3.20 39.10
C PHE A 482 22.00 3.04 37.59
N ILE A 483 23.22 3.19 37.08
CA ILE A 483 23.52 3.02 35.67
C ILE A 483 24.05 1.60 35.49
N LEU A 484 23.40 0.83 34.62
CA LEU A 484 23.91 -0.44 34.12
C LEU A 484 24.56 -0.23 32.76
N VAL A 485 25.79 -0.72 32.61
CA VAL A 485 26.58 -0.56 31.39
C VAL A 485 27.05 -1.93 30.94
N SER A 486 26.79 -2.27 29.67
CA SER A 486 27.47 -3.38 29.03
C SER A 486 28.85 -2.93 28.58
N ASP A 487 29.90 -3.58 29.10
CA ASP A 487 31.27 -3.16 28.90
C ASP A 487 32.16 -4.36 28.57
N ASN A 488 32.62 -4.42 27.31
CA ASN A 488 33.46 -5.48 26.76
C ASN A 488 32.88 -6.91 26.92
N HIS A 489 33.05 -7.55 28.08
CA HIS A 489 32.57 -8.91 28.39
C HIS A 489 31.90 -9.03 29.77
N ARG A 490 31.45 -7.89 30.32
CA ARG A 490 30.85 -7.80 31.65
C ARG A 490 29.73 -6.76 31.66
N ILE A 491 28.87 -6.86 32.67
CA ILE A 491 27.90 -5.82 33.01
C ILE A 491 28.39 -5.11 34.28
N GLN A 492 28.39 -3.78 34.28
CA GLN A 492 28.78 -2.96 35.43
C GLN A 492 27.58 -2.16 35.93
N LYS A 493 27.28 -2.24 37.23
CA LYS A 493 26.34 -1.36 37.94
C LYS A 493 27.11 -0.29 38.66
N ILE A 494 26.84 0.96 38.33
CA ILE A 494 27.53 2.13 38.91
C ILE A 494 26.51 3.13 39.44
N SER A 495 26.89 3.91 40.44
CA SER A 495 26.10 5.07 40.86
C SER A 495 26.22 6.23 39.86
N MET A 496 25.28 7.17 39.91
CA MET A 496 25.36 8.43 39.16
C MET A 496 26.61 9.26 39.49
N ASP A 497 27.23 9.01 40.64
CA ASP A 497 28.48 9.65 41.04
C ASP A 497 29.73 8.96 40.50
N GLY A 498 29.61 7.77 39.90
CA GLY A 498 30.73 7.00 39.35
C GLY A 498 31.33 5.98 40.31
N TYR A 499 30.63 5.63 41.40
CA TYR A 499 31.07 4.54 42.27
C TYR A 499 30.63 3.20 41.67
N LEU A 500 31.56 2.26 41.53
CA LEU A 500 31.25 0.90 41.11
C LEU A 500 30.55 0.17 42.25
N ILE A 501 29.32 -0.30 42.00
CA ILE A 501 28.50 -1.01 42.98
C ILE A 501 28.66 -2.52 42.80
N ALA A 502 28.58 -2.99 41.55
CA ALA A 502 28.76 -4.39 41.21
C ALA A 502 29.30 -4.52 39.79
N SER A 503 30.07 -5.58 39.55
CA SER A 503 30.46 -5.99 38.21
C SER A 503 30.33 -7.49 38.09
N VAL A 504 29.61 -7.93 37.06
CA VAL A 504 29.35 -9.35 36.82
C VAL A 504 29.78 -9.75 35.42
N GLY A 505 30.33 -10.95 35.35
CA GLY A 505 30.62 -11.65 34.13
C GLY A 505 32.05 -11.53 33.60
N LYS A 506 32.33 -12.41 32.65
CA LYS A 506 33.63 -12.61 32.01
C LYS A 506 33.43 -13.14 30.60
N TYR A 507 34.49 -13.20 29.81
CA TYR A 507 34.43 -13.79 28.48
C TYR A 507 33.99 -15.27 28.52
N GLY A 508 33.05 -15.64 27.65
CA GLY A 508 32.64 -17.03 27.42
C GLY A 508 31.15 -17.18 27.12
N SER A 509 30.62 -18.40 27.24
CA SER A 509 29.26 -18.76 26.80
C SER A 509 28.40 -19.41 27.90
N GLU A 510 28.96 -19.68 29.09
CA GLU A 510 28.19 -20.18 30.24
C GLU A 510 27.30 -19.09 30.86
N PRO A 511 26.40 -19.43 31.82
CA PRO A 511 25.69 -18.43 32.61
C PRO A 511 26.62 -17.39 33.24
N LEU A 512 26.21 -16.11 33.19
CA LEU A 512 27.00 -14.92 33.53
C LEU A 512 28.27 -14.70 32.69
N GLN A 513 28.53 -15.49 31.65
CA GLN A 513 29.58 -15.18 30.68
C GLN A 513 28.99 -14.47 29.48
N PHE A 514 29.75 -13.50 28.96
CA PHE A 514 29.33 -12.65 27.86
C PHE A 514 30.38 -12.61 26.76
N LYS A 515 29.93 -12.62 25.50
CA LYS A 515 30.75 -12.24 24.34
C LYS A 515 30.15 -11.00 23.69
N TYR A 516 30.80 -9.87 23.92
CA TYR A 516 30.39 -8.54 23.47
C TYR A 516 28.90 -8.23 23.75
N PRO A 517 28.51 -8.06 25.02
CA PRO A 517 27.16 -7.62 25.33
C PRO A 517 26.94 -6.24 24.72
N SER A 518 25.86 -6.10 23.96
CA SER A 518 25.52 -4.92 23.16
C SER A 518 24.43 -4.14 23.87
N GLY A 519 23.18 -4.22 23.44
CA GLY A 519 22.04 -3.56 24.08
C GLY A 519 21.70 -4.14 25.45
N ILE A 520 21.26 -3.26 26.35
CA ILE A 520 20.73 -3.62 27.67
C ILE A 520 19.46 -2.82 27.92
N VAL A 521 18.43 -3.49 28.44
CA VAL A 521 17.17 -2.85 28.85
C VAL A 521 16.70 -3.43 30.16
N ILE A 522 16.03 -2.62 30.97
CA ILE A 522 15.41 -3.05 32.22
C ILE A 522 13.91 -3.20 32.00
N SER A 523 13.37 -4.36 32.36
CA SER A 523 11.93 -4.58 32.38
C SER A 523 11.28 -3.65 33.40
N PRO A 524 10.37 -2.75 32.99
CA PRO A 524 9.67 -1.88 33.94
C PRO A 524 8.71 -2.65 34.85
N ILE A 525 8.35 -3.89 34.48
CA ILE A 525 7.40 -4.74 35.21
C ILE A 525 8.13 -5.56 36.28
N THR A 526 9.24 -6.21 35.89
CA THR A 526 9.94 -7.18 36.77
C THR A 526 11.25 -6.65 37.35
N GLY A 527 11.76 -5.52 36.84
CA GLY A 527 13.09 -5.00 37.18
C GLY A 527 14.26 -5.82 36.65
N GLN A 528 14.00 -6.90 35.90
CA GLN A 528 15.04 -7.75 35.33
C GLN A 528 15.77 -7.05 34.19
N ALA A 529 17.07 -7.31 34.07
CA ALA A 529 17.91 -6.80 32.99
C ALA A 529 17.97 -7.80 31.84
N TYR A 530 17.66 -7.35 30.63
CA TYR A 530 17.78 -8.14 29.41
C TYR A 530 18.96 -7.61 28.62
N ILE A 531 19.90 -8.50 28.30
CA ILE A 531 21.17 -8.17 27.65
C ILE A 531 21.26 -8.93 26.33
N ALA A 532 21.41 -8.20 25.23
CA ALA A 532 21.71 -8.78 23.94
C ALA A 532 23.19 -9.16 23.87
N GLU A 533 23.48 -10.41 23.49
CA GLU A 533 24.85 -10.90 23.34
C GLU A 533 25.18 -11.11 21.86
N TYR A 534 26.01 -10.21 21.35
CA TYR A 534 26.33 -10.14 19.93
C TYR A 534 27.00 -11.42 19.39
N ASP A 535 27.95 -12.00 20.12
CA ASP A 535 28.70 -13.17 19.64
C ASP A 535 28.18 -14.50 20.20
N ASN A 536 27.36 -14.46 21.25
CA ASN A 536 26.68 -15.67 21.75
C ASN A 536 25.30 -15.88 21.08
N HIS A 537 24.84 -14.95 20.23
CA HIS A 537 23.60 -15.07 19.46
C HIS A 537 22.35 -15.32 20.33
N ARG A 538 22.31 -14.73 21.52
CA ARG A 538 21.26 -14.96 22.52
C ARG A 538 20.97 -13.70 23.31
N ILE A 539 19.86 -13.71 24.04
CA ILE A 539 19.53 -12.70 25.06
C ILE A 539 19.68 -13.35 26.43
N GLN A 540 20.48 -12.76 27.31
CA GLN A 540 20.65 -13.22 28.68
C GLN A 540 19.88 -12.30 29.63
N VAL A 541 19.14 -12.90 30.55
CA VAL A 541 18.26 -12.21 31.50
C VAL A 541 18.83 -12.36 32.90
N LEU A 542 19.04 -11.24 33.56
CA LEU A 542 19.52 -11.17 34.94
C LEU A 542 18.42 -10.64 35.86
N ASN A 543 18.43 -11.12 37.09
CA ASN A 543 17.60 -10.58 38.16
C ASN A 543 18.09 -9.16 38.56
N PRO A 544 17.28 -8.37 39.29
CA PRO A 544 17.66 -7.02 39.72
C PRO A 544 18.96 -6.95 40.55
N ASP A 545 19.32 -8.05 41.21
CA ASP A 545 20.58 -8.23 41.97
C ASP A 545 21.75 -8.67 41.09
N LEU A 546 21.57 -8.71 39.76
CA LEU A 546 22.51 -9.18 38.74
C LEU A 546 22.86 -10.67 38.80
N THR A 547 22.10 -11.49 39.53
CA THR A 547 22.20 -12.94 39.43
C THR A 547 21.61 -13.45 38.13
N PHE A 548 22.13 -14.57 37.62
CA PHE A 548 21.59 -15.21 36.42
C PHE A 548 20.15 -15.67 36.64
N SER A 549 19.26 -15.32 35.73
CA SER A 549 17.91 -15.89 35.68
C SER A 549 17.85 -17.00 34.64
N HIS A 550 18.01 -16.63 33.37
CA HIS A 550 17.95 -17.54 32.23
C HIS A 550 18.51 -16.84 30.98
N PHE A 551 18.57 -17.55 29.86
CA PHE A 551 18.77 -16.95 28.54
C PHE A 551 17.79 -17.57 27.54
N PHE A 552 17.60 -16.90 26.41
CA PHE A 552 16.84 -17.44 25.30
C PHE A 552 17.46 -17.05 23.96
N GLY A 553 17.13 -17.86 22.95
CA GLY A 553 17.70 -17.78 21.62
C GLY A 553 19.00 -18.54 21.45
N SER A 554 19.31 -18.80 20.19
CA SER A 554 20.50 -19.50 19.74
C SER A 554 20.88 -19.00 18.35
N LYS A 555 22.09 -19.30 17.90
CA LYS A 555 22.51 -18.97 16.54
C LYS A 555 21.59 -19.58 15.48
N GLY A 556 21.18 -18.78 14.51
CA GLY A 556 20.41 -19.25 13.34
C GLY A 556 19.43 -18.20 12.80
N SER A 557 18.54 -18.63 11.91
CA SER A 557 17.56 -17.78 11.23
C SER A 557 16.10 -18.22 11.45
N ALA A 558 15.85 -19.32 12.16
CA ALA A 558 14.50 -19.73 12.52
C ALA A 558 13.87 -18.77 13.55
N ASN A 559 12.57 -18.91 13.80
CA ASN A 559 11.87 -18.14 14.82
C ASN A 559 12.48 -18.42 16.20
N GLY A 560 12.82 -17.37 16.94
CA GLY A 560 13.50 -17.48 18.23
C GLY A 560 15.02 -17.70 18.13
N GLN A 561 15.58 -17.87 16.94
CA GLN A 561 17.03 -17.88 16.71
C GLN A 561 17.52 -16.52 16.24
N PHE A 562 18.76 -16.17 16.56
CA PHE A 562 19.35 -14.87 16.24
C PHE A 562 20.68 -15.01 15.49
N GLN A 563 21.04 -13.97 14.75
CA GLN A 563 22.37 -13.75 14.21
C GLN A 563 22.89 -12.38 14.67
N SER A 564 23.66 -12.42 15.75
CA SER A 564 24.27 -11.28 16.45
C SER A 564 23.27 -10.19 16.81
N PRO A 565 22.39 -10.47 17.80
CA PRO A 565 21.44 -9.48 18.25
C PRO A 565 22.15 -8.27 18.86
N CYS A 566 21.66 -7.07 18.58
CA CYS A 566 22.23 -5.81 19.06
C CYS A 566 21.29 -5.11 20.04
N GLY A 567 20.23 -4.52 19.50
CA GLY A 567 19.27 -3.71 20.24
C GLY A 567 18.19 -4.55 20.90
N ILE A 568 17.69 -4.05 22.02
CA ILE A 568 16.58 -4.66 22.74
C ILE A 568 15.72 -3.59 23.39
N ALA A 569 14.40 -3.72 23.24
CA ALA A 569 13.42 -2.83 23.85
C ALA A 569 12.27 -3.63 24.45
N ILE A 570 11.60 -3.06 25.45
CA ILE A 570 10.44 -3.65 26.10
C ILE A 570 9.30 -2.63 26.05
N ASP A 571 8.13 -3.03 25.56
CA ASP A 571 6.96 -2.16 25.52
C ASP A 571 6.22 -2.11 26.88
N SER A 572 5.17 -1.28 26.95
CA SER A 572 4.37 -1.12 28.17
C SER A 572 3.57 -2.38 28.57
N GLN A 573 3.44 -3.36 27.67
CA GLN A 573 2.79 -4.64 27.92
C GLN A 573 3.80 -5.74 28.30
N GLY A 574 5.10 -5.42 28.33
CA GLY A 574 6.16 -6.38 28.63
C GLY A 574 6.58 -7.25 27.45
N LEU A 575 6.20 -6.90 26.22
CA LEU A 575 6.67 -7.59 25.02
C LEU A 575 8.09 -7.13 24.70
N VAL A 576 8.95 -8.11 24.43
CA VAL A 576 10.39 -7.89 24.19
C VAL A 576 10.64 -7.85 22.70
N TYR A 577 11.24 -6.77 22.22
CA TYR A 577 11.64 -6.56 20.84
C TYR A 577 13.15 -6.68 20.73
N VAL A 578 13.65 -7.51 19.81
CA VAL A 578 15.07 -7.79 19.62
C VAL A 578 15.47 -7.48 18.19
N ALA A 579 16.51 -6.65 18.02
CA ALA A 579 17.10 -6.38 16.72
C ALA A 579 18.03 -7.53 16.34
N ASP A 580 17.56 -8.36 15.42
CA ASP A 580 18.28 -9.53 14.92
C ASP A 580 19.14 -9.10 13.72
N THR A 581 20.25 -8.42 14.05
CA THR A 581 21.04 -7.57 13.15
C THR A 581 21.35 -8.20 11.80
N PHE A 582 21.95 -9.40 11.79
CA PHE A 582 22.38 -10.02 10.52
C PHE A 582 21.32 -10.92 9.89
N ASN A 583 20.18 -11.14 10.54
CA ASN A 583 18.99 -11.65 9.86
C ASN A 583 18.10 -10.52 9.32
N HIS A 584 18.50 -9.25 9.53
CA HIS A 584 17.85 -8.06 8.96
C HIS A 584 16.36 -7.94 9.34
N ARG A 585 16.03 -8.29 10.58
CA ARG A 585 14.66 -8.32 11.10
C ARG A 585 14.60 -7.88 12.56
N ILE A 586 13.41 -7.54 13.02
CA ILE A 586 13.07 -7.41 14.44
C ILE A 586 12.22 -8.61 14.82
N GLN A 587 12.55 -9.27 15.92
CA GLN A 587 11.74 -10.35 16.50
C GLN A 587 11.07 -9.88 17.79
N LYS A 588 9.83 -10.31 18.01
CA LYS A 588 9.00 -9.97 19.16
C LYS A 588 8.72 -11.21 19.98
N PHE A 589 8.84 -11.08 21.30
CA PHE A 589 8.64 -12.16 22.27
C PHE A 589 7.67 -11.75 23.36
N SER A 590 6.93 -12.71 23.90
CA SER A 590 6.13 -12.50 25.10
C SER A 590 7.01 -12.33 26.34
N SER A 591 6.42 -11.86 27.44
CA SER A 591 7.05 -11.90 28.77
C SER A 591 7.49 -13.31 29.19
N ASP A 592 6.85 -14.35 28.61
CA ASP A 592 7.21 -15.76 28.74
C ASP A 592 8.28 -16.25 27.75
N ARG A 593 8.90 -15.34 26.99
CA ARG A 593 9.97 -15.61 26.02
C ARG A 593 9.52 -16.50 24.85
N LYS A 594 8.21 -16.60 24.61
CA LYS A 594 7.68 -17.28 23.41
C LYS A 594 7.72 -16.31 22.24
N PHE A 595 8.13 -16.80 21.08
CA PHE A 595 8.08 -16.03 19.84
C PHE A 595 6.63 -15.63 19.55
N VAL A 596 6.40 -14.32 19.37
CA VAL A 596 5.08 -13.74 19.07
C VAL A 596 4.99 -13.37 17.60
N GLY A 597 6.07 -12.84 17.03
CA GLY A 597 6.08 -12.40 15.65
C GLY A 597 7.40 -11.77 15.26
N GLN A 598 7.51 -11.37 14.00
CA GLN A 598 8.66 -10.67 13.46
C GLN A 598 8.25 -9.73 12.35
N PHE A 599 9.09 -8.74 12.07
CA PHE A 599 8.93 -7.86 10.92
C PHE A 599 10.30 -7.38 10.42
N GLY A 600 10.32 -6.90 9.18
CA GLY A 600 11.57 -6.59 8.48
C GLY A 600 12.06 -7.76 7.63
N THR A 601 12.54 -7.41 6.44
CA THR A 601 13.29 -8.30 5.54
C THR A 601 14.49 -7.54 4.99
N TYR A 602 15.52 -8.24 4.52
CA TYR A 602 16.70 -7.59 3.96
C TYR A 602 16.33 -6.66 2.79
N GLY A 603 16.78 -5.40 2.87
CA GLY A 603 16.68 -4.45 1.77
C GLY A 603 16.61 -3.00 2.24
N SER A 604 16.24 -2.10 1.32
CA SER A 604 16.15 -0.65 1.54
C SER A 604 14.77 -0.06 1.23
N GLY A 605 13.83 -0.89 0.76
CA GLY A 605 12.44 -0.54 0.53
C GLY A 605 11.65 -0.24 1.81
N PRO A 606 10.38 0.18 1.69
CA PRO A 606 9.47 0.34 2.82
C PRO A 606 9.32 -0.98 3.59
N GLY A 607 9.46 -0.92 4.92
CA GLY A 607 9.39 -2.10 5.78
C GLY A 607 10.56 -3.08 5.69
N GLN A 608 11.46 -2.91 4.73
CA GLN A 608 12.72 -3.64 4.68
C GLN A 608 13.75 -3.00 5.62
N LEU A 609 14.59 -3.84 6.22
CA LEU A 609 15.64 -3.43 7.14
C LEU A 609 17.00 -3.87 6.60
N ASN A 610 18.04 -3.11 6.92
CA ASN A 610 19.41 -3.52 6.68
C ASN A 610 20.28 -3.31 7.92
N LYS A 611 20.60 -4.41 8.62
CA LYS A 611 21.39 -4.43 9.84
C LYS A 611 20.81 -3.48 10.90
N PRO A 612 19.58 -3.77 11.39
CA PRO A 612 19.01 -3.01 12.49
C PRO A 612 19.93 -3.11 13.71
N LEU A 613 20.26 -1.97 14.34
CA LEU A 613 21.17 -1.93 15.47
C LEU A 613 20.44 -1.75 16.78
N ASP A 614 19.62 -0.70 16.92
CA ASP A 614 18.93 -0.41 18.18
C ASP A 614 17.44 -0.17 17.98
N ILE A 615 16.69 -0.31 19.08
CA ILE A 615 15.23 -0.17 19.11
C ILE A 615 14.85 0.77 20.25
N ALA A 616 14.02 1.78 19.94
CA ALA A 616 13.32 2.58 20.94
C ALA A 616 11.82 2.51 20.70
N ILE A 617 11.03 2.44 21.78
CA ILE A 617 9.58 2.42 21.71
C ILE A 617 9.07 3.67 22.41
N ASP A 618 8.18 4.42 21.74
CA ASP A 618 7.51 5.59 22.31
C ASP A 618 6.38 5.15 23.26
N THR A 619 6.75 4.49 24.36
CA THR A 619 5.81 3.87 25.31
C THR A 619 4.90 4.88 26.02
N ALA A 620 5.32 6.15 26.09
CA ALA A 620 4.58 7.21 26.77
C ALA A 620 3.41 7.77 25.95
N ALA A 621 3.50 7.75 24.62
CA ALA A 621 2.50 8.40 23.77
C ALA A 621 1.87 7.48 22.72
N THR A 622 2.67 6.79 21.91
CA THR A 622 2.16 6.15 20.69
C THR A 622 2.37 4.64 20.64
N GLY A 623 3.35 4.08 21.33
CA GLY A 623 3.75 2.67 21.15
C GLY A 623 4.39 2.37 19.79
N LEU A 624 4.76 3.41 19.01
CA LEU A 624 5.52 3.24 17.77
C LEU A 624 6.94 2.75 18.09
N VAL A 625 7.45 1.89 17.21
CA VAL A 625 8.76 1.25 17.30
C VAL A 625 9.71 1.93 16.33
N TYR A 626 10.77 2.53 16.85
CA TYR A 626 11.82 3.21 16.10
C TYR A 626 13.05 2.33 16.06
N VAL A 627 13.59 2.09 14.86
CA VAL A 627 14.70 1.17 14.63
C VAL A 627 15.81 1.92 13.92
N SER A 628 17.01 1.96 14.50
CA SER A 628 18.20 2.48 13.83
C SER A 628 18.78 1.41 12.89
N GLU A 629 19.15 1.80 11.69
CA GLU A 629 19.67 0.89 10.67
C GLU A 629 21.07 1.30 10.25
N TRP A 630 22.04 0.42 10.54
CA TRP A 630 23.43 0.67 10.17
C TRP A 630 23.65 0.53 8.66
N GLY A 631 23.04 -0.48 8.04
CA GLY A 631 23.24 -0.72 6.60
C GLY A 631 22.55 0.30 5.71
N ASN A 632 21.46 0.91 6.19
CA ASN A 632 20.68 1.90 5.43
C ASN A 632 20.91 3.34 5.89
N ASN A 633 21.68 3.59 6.95
CA ASN A 633 21.98 4.92 7.50
C ASN A 633 20.71 5.74 7.75
N ARG A 634 19.73 5.14 8.45
CA ARG A 634 18.43 5.76 8.69
C ARG A 634 17.80 5.25 9.98
N ILE A 635 16.73 5.92 10.39
CA ILE A 635 15.79 5.41 11.39
C ILE A 635 14.49 5.06 10.66
N SER A 636 14.02 3.82 10.84
CA SER A 636 12.72 3.36 10.36
C SER A 636 11.73 3.26 11.51
N VAL A 637 10.49 3.65 11.26
CA VAL A 637 9.40 3.68 12.24
C VAL A 637 8.34 2.66 11.86
N PHE A 638 7.91 1.87 12.83
CA PHE A 638 6.94 0.81 12.69
C PHE A 638 5.84 0.94 13.74
N THR A 639 4.68 0.37 13.46
CA THR A 639 3.66 0.09 14.49
C THR A 639 4.09 -1.10 15.36
N SER A 640 3.41 -1.31 16.49
CA SER A 640 3.64 -2.47 17.38
C SER A 640 3.46 -3.83 16.68
N ASP A 641 2.65 -3.86 15.61
CA ASP A 641 2.35 -5.02 14.77
C ASP A 641 3.40 -5.22 13.65
N GLY A 642 4.40 -4.34 13.54
CA GLY A 642 5.47 -4.43 12.55
C GLY A 642 5.16 -3.79 11.19
N VAL A 643 4.09 -3.00 11.09
CA VAL A 643 3.76 -2.26 9.86
C VAL A 643 4.64 -1.04 9.73
N PHE A 644 5.27 -0.85 8.57
CA PHE A 644 6.09 0.33 8.28
C PHE A 644 5.26 1.62 8.23
N VAL A 645 5.72 2.65 8.93
CA VAL A 645 5.07 3.96 9.05
C VAL A 645 5.84 5.05 8.29
N SER A 646 7.13 5.22 8.60
CA SER A 646 7.96 6.28 8.04
C SER A 646 9.45 5.95 8.19
N ARG A 647 10.31 6.78 7.58
CA ARG A 647 11.76 6.75 7.77
C ARG A 647 12.34 8.17 7.73
N PHE A 648 13.44 8.42 8.44
CA PHE A 648 14.16 9.69 8.41
C PHE A 648 15.66 9.50 8.71
N GLY A 649 16.44 10.59 8.60
CA GLY A 649 17.89 10.57 8.85
C GLY A 649 18.78 10.46 7.60
N ARG A 650 18.21 10.56 6.38
CA ARG A 650 18.98 10.49 5.11
C ARG A 650 19.51 11.86 4.62
N GLY A 651 19.78 12.82 5.50
CA GLY A 651 20.04 14.22 5.13
C GLY A 651 21.47 14.68 5.37
N GLY A 652 22.28 14.78 4.32
CA GLY A 652 23.57 15.49 4.33
C GLY A 652 24.74 14.67 3.81
N SER A 653 25.77 15.35 3.31
CA SER A 653 27.00 14.82 2.69
C SER A 653 27.91 13.98 3.62
N ASN A 654 27.49 13.74 4.88
CA ASN A 654 28.18 12.88 5.83
C ASN A 654 27.29 11.66 6.14
N ILE A 655 27.87 10.47 6.05
CA ILE A 655 27.19 9.20 6.31
C ILE A 655 26.81 9.14 7.80
N ASP A 656 25.58 9.49 8.13
CA ASP A 656 25.05 9.36 9.50
C ASP A 656 24.89 7.87 9.86
N GLN A 657 25.68 7.40 10.83
CA GLN A 657 25.53 6.05 11.37
C GLN A 657 24.84 6.12 12.73
N PHE A 658 23.54 5.85 12.72
CA PHE A 658 22.70 5.86 13.91
C PHE A 658 22.87 4.55 14.71
N TYR A 659 23.22 4.68 15.99
CA TYR A 659 23.38 3.56 16.93
C TYR A 659 22.25 3.63 17.96
N GLY A 660 22.56 3.99 19.21
CA GLY A 660 21.63 4.04 20.33
C GLY A 660 20.46 4.99 20.13
N LEU A 661 19.27 4.55 20.53
CA LEU A 661 18.03 5.30 20.49
C LEU A 661 17.34 5.31 21.86
N THR A 662 16.80 6.44 22.30
CA THR A 662 15.91 6.46 23.47
C THR A 662 14.97 7.65 23.46
N PHE A 663 13.82 7.49 24.11
CA PHE A 663 12.86 8.58 24.32
C PHE A 663 12.97 9.13 25.74
N ASP A 664 12.82 10.44 25.90
CA ASP A 664 12.50 11.02 27.20
C ASP A 664 10.98 11.05 27.47
N LYS A 665 10.62 11.43 28.69
CA LYS A 665 9.23 11.56 29.14
C LYS A 665 8.41 12.62 28.39
N ASP A 666 9.08 13.59 27.77
CA ASP A 666 8.45 14.68 27.02
C ASP A 666 8.32 14.30 25.53
N GLY A 667 8.83 13.13 25.14
CA GLY A 667 8.69 12.52 23.83
C GLY A 667 9.76 12.95 22.83
N PHE A 668 10.87 13.55 23.27
CA PHE A 668 12.03 13.81 22.42
C PHE A 668 12.81 12.51 22.18
N LEU A 669 13.27 12.32 20.94
CA LEU A 669 14.06 11.15 20.55
C LEU A 669 15.55 11.52 20.53
N TYR A 670 16.34 10.85 21.36
CA TYR A 670 17.79 10.99 21.40
C TYR A 670 18.43 9.90 20.57
N VAL A 671 19.34 10.29 19.69
CA VAL A 671 19.97 9.42 18.71
C VAL A 671 21.47 9.59 18.75
N CYS A 672 22.18 8.51 19.07
CA CYS A 672 23.64 8.46 18.98
C CYS A 672 24.07 8.34 17.53
N ASN A 673 24.95 9.24 17.09
CA ASN A 673 25.59 9.19 15.79
C ASN A 673 27.08 8.94 15.98
N PHE A 674 27.46 7.66 15.90
CA PHE A 674 28.76 7.17 16.35
C PHE A 674 29.92 7.79 15.57
N ASN A 675 29.86 7.76 14.23
CA ASN A 675 30.97 8.26 13.40
C ASN A 675 31.08 9.78 13.40
N ASN A 676 29.94 10.48 13.45
CA ASN A 676 29.93 11.94 13.49
C ASN A 676 30.12 12.49 14.91
N SER A 677 30.46 11.63 15.89
CA SER A 677 30.88 12.01 17.24
C SER A 677 29.88 12.95 17.94
N ARG A 678 28.57 12.68 17.73
CA ARG A 678 27.48 13.57 18.16
C ARG A 678 26.25 12.83 18.63
N LEU A 679 25.49 13.48 19.49
CA LEU A 679 24.12 13.12 19.84
C LEU A 679 23.16 14.08 19.12
N ILE A 680 22.13 13.53 18.50
CA ILE A 680 21.09 14.28 17.80
C ILE A 680 19.79 14.12 18.60
N VAL A 681 19.09 15.23 18.84
CA VAL A 681 17.77 15.23 19.48
C VAL A 681 16.73 15.68 18.46
N TYR A 682 15.69 14.87 18.30
CA TYR A 682 14.55 15.09 17.41
C TYR A 682 13.27 15.37 18.19
#